data_AF-A0A7C5J365-F1
#
_entry.id   AF-A0A7C5J365-F1
#
_cell.length_a   1.000
_cell.length_b   1.000
_cell.length_c   1.000
_cell.angle_alpha   90.00
_cell.angle_beta   90.00
_cell.angle_gamma   90.00
#
_symmetry.space_group_name_H-M   'P 1'
#
loop_
_entity.id
_entity.type
_entity.pdbx_description
1 polymer ?
#
loop_
_entity_poly.entity_id
_entity_poly.type
_entity_poly.pdbx_seq_one_letter_code
_entity_poly.pdbx_strand_id
1 'polypeptide(L)'
;MRDATGRRLTIPYAERQVRPVVWYTSTEVPAHLVKPSYELVGQWNETLMATVRQLRGQTVPEYLPVSCQTEDPGGACFCQNHPDTGEVLNPTCAGGYDPFEPPDQARSRISSGEPFDCYVATVDADGNVMGSALDNEPDYNDFGLTDADYNGWYRTAMVGSECVNVLRINTCNRANLDEHAALDCQERGDIRFKLLSFVDQPGTPFLGVAQLRGDPLTGQIITGDANIGGPAMDSQRTRAMEVYDLINGNLTDQEYYTGEDVRAYLNAIEHVELPAPPRIDFSAASREGFAVDPNVRAGIAGVMSRAAERAELLQGVEGRAAVFIDRGRELAGTDIERRLVSGMNALSIGGMDAAPETMSPDSLNDAMIDRISPFRGALEEQLYQTRDFELRMGLSNMIMPNEFTDNSVLSFVNEHRDWTRVRVEFELDRRLYRDTQVHEMGHCMGLRHDFSGTADPANYYDGYYTINERFPFPDPNDFNTDGTPGLSPAEQTDFEDAYEAARRLRELAGIDQWANSSVMDYTPEWYMRINGAGYHDFMAISYGYGDIVDIYDNSRAGDGTGRAALPLGSLTPVNTMRVGIKWYHGGETCSVDADCPYSTGGSRANELLPANMSSGLTQTCGSFGRTDGLTTCSNFDVDSAAMLESAGAAPAWVPVEYFYCEDIRSSTRSLPGCSIFDAGDSFREIVRTQTQAYERGYIFNNFRRYRRLFSTFGYGGRLTRYIDPLLSLYQNLIYRYASDPEFRTQEGPFGFEDEFLATADTMNFFARLLSQPSIGSYEYDAAWDRYEVVSFDARPDAQISIPFGQGRYLNSIYQTGLTGINRVERIGSIYDAIYGMLFLTARGIGPFYGPDVAFFTNFTDIFPNEIQQIFTGMIAGRPEDYMPRIECESGDVFPNCSQPRVVFMDFYRGDCSIDPATGDPRTATCRPNPSEVTYRDLEVLNGGTRFFLQSYAAIFALQNFPIYFDTSFQNQMFICVEGQGECFAPDGAAVEGVDYVRHTSRRFGKNFLAWQVESTDGVAGQTSIAFTMVSEAADSDFIVRMLQRYRGDHLPGDPPPDINNLTAEQRARLTALGYDLPTSGTEIQFEIDRLEGRVNSLESFMFFVIQLEQAYGITFPQPYRRPEI
;
A
#
# COMPACT_ATOMS: atom_id res chain seq x y z
N MET A 1 33.04 34.31 -13.08
CA MET A 1 34.47 34.75 -13.02
C MET A 1 34.81 35.15 -11.58
N ARG A 2 35.99 35.74 -11.32
CA ARG A 2 36.30 36.47 -10.06
C ARG A 2 36.92 37.83 -10.41
N ASP A 3 36.69 38.85 -9.58
CA ASP A 3 37.32 40.17 -9.74
C ASP A 3 38.74 40.23 -9.12
N ALA A 4 39.36 41.41 -9.16
CA ALA A 4 40.69 41.65 -8.59
C ALA A 4 40.77 41.54 -7.06
N THR A 5 39.64 41.46 -6.35
CA THR A 5 39.54 41.18 -4.90
C THR A 5 39.28 39.70 -4.60
N GLY A 6 39.02 38.89 -5.64
CA GLY A 6 38.63 37.49 -5.51
C GLY A 6 37.12 37.25 -5.34
N ARG A 7 36.28 38.30 -5.32
CA ARG A 7 34.81 38.15 -5.27
C ARG A 7 34.32 37.46 -6.54
N ARG A 8 33.39 36.50 -6.43
CA ARG A 8 32.79 35.83 -7.61
C ARG A 8 32.03 36.88 -8.43
N LEU A 9 32.50 37.15 -9.64
CA LEU A 9 31.74 37.90 -10.65
C LEU A 9 30.70 36.95 -11.24
N THR A 10 29.47 37.08 -10.77
CA THR A 10 28.27 36.52 -11.41
C THR A 10 27.86 37.42 -12.56
N ILE A 11 27.92 36.87 -13.77
CA ILE A 11 27.31 37.49 -14.95
C ILE A 11 25.79 37.45 -14.75
N PRO A 12 25.03 38.55 -14.94
CA PRO A 12 23.57 38.53 -14.92
C PRO A 12 23.05 37.45 -15.87
N TYR A 13 21.97 36.74 -15.53
CA TYR A 13 21.50 35.62 -16.35
C TYR A 13 21.21 36.03 -17.82
N ALA A 14 20.66 37.23 -18.03
CA ALA A 14 20.44 37.83 -19.35
C ALA A 14 21.71 37.96 -20.22
N GLU A 15 22.89 38.11 -19.63
CA GLU A 15 24.18 38.24 -20.33
C GLU A 15 24.88 36.88 -20.55
N ARG A 16 24.31 35.76 -20.07
CA ARG A 16 24.92 34.44 -20.20
C ARG A 16 24.65 33.83 -21.59
N GLN A 17 25.70 33.30 -22.20
CA GLN A 17 25.56 32.33 -23.30
C GLN A 17 25.05 31.00 -22.73
N VAL A 18 23.98 30.48 -23.32
CA VAL A 18 23.51 29.12 -23.05
C VAL A 18 24.49 28.15 -23.70
N ARG A 19 24.87 27.10 -22.97
CA ARG A 19 25.65 25.97 -23.49
C ARG A 19 24.71 24.77 -23.58
N PRO A 20 24.50 24.17 -24.76
CA PRO A 20 23.65 23.00 -24.87
C PRO A 20 24.16 21.82 -24.02
N VAL A 21 23.23 21.18 -23.31
CA VAL A 21 23.38 19.84 -22.75
C VAL A 21 23.16 18.86 -23.91
N VAL A 22 24.15 18.04 -24.23
CA VAL A 22 24.12 17.16 -25.40
C VAL A 22 24.09 15.71 -24.95
N TRP A 23 23.05 15.01 -25.39
CA TRP A 23 22.81 13.59 -25.19
C TRP A 23 23.03 12.82 -26.48
N TYR A 24 23.46 11.57 -26.34
CA TYR A 24 23.69 10.66 -27.45
C TYR A 24 22.89 9.37 -27.26
N THR A 25 22.04 9.03 -28.23
CA THR A 25 21.51 7.66 -28.42
C THR A 25 22.31 6.99 -29.55
N SER A 26 22.14 5.69 -29.78
CA SER A 26 22.84 4.99 -30.87
C SER A 26 22.01 3.83 -31.42
N THR A 27 22.50 3.18 -32.48
CA THR A 27 21.86 1.99 -33.09
C THR A 27 21.87 0.73 -32.22
N GLU A 28 22.29 0.84 -30.96
CA GLU A 28 22.12 -0.20 -29.93
C GLU A 28 20.78 -0.05 -29.17
N VAL A 29 20.07 1.07 -29.34
CA VAL A 29 18.69 1.28 -28.88
C VAL A 29 17.75 0.87 -30.02
N PRO A 30 16.72 0.01 -29.80
CA PRO A 30 15.76 -0.36 -30.83
C PRO A 30 15.16 0.85 -31.59
N ALA A 31 14.99 0.72 -32.91
CA ALA A 31 14.62 1.84 -33.77
C ALA A 31 13.26 2.46 -33.41
N HIS A 32 12.29 1.64 -32.97
CA HIS A 32 10.97 2.12 -32.53
C HIS A 32 11.03 3.03 -31.28
N LEU A 33 12.11 2.95 -30.48
CA LEU A 33 12.35 3.72 -29.25
C LEU A 33 13.16 5.02 -29.49
N VAL A 34 13.60 5.26 -30.72
CA VAL A 34 14.32 6.50 -31.08
C VAL A 34 13.41 7.72 -31.01
N LYS A 35 12.13 7.61 -31.41
CA LYS A 35 11.14 8.68 -31.25
C LYS A 35 10.86 9.02 -29.77
N PRO A 36 10.51 8.06 -28.88
CA PRO A 36 10.50 8.27 -27.43
C PRO A 36 11.73 8.98 -26.87
N SER A 37 12.93 8.68 -27.41
CA SER A 37 14.16 9.35 -27.00
C SER A 37 14.16 10.85 -27.35
N TYR A 38 13.51 11.27 -28.44
CA TYR A 38 13.29 12.70 -28.74
C TYR A 38 12.18 13.32 -27.90
N GLU A 39 11.12 12.56 -27.57
CA GLU A 39 10.02 13.02 -26.70
C GLU A 39 10.52 13.35 -25.29
N LEU A 40 11.28 12.46 -24.66
CA LEU A 40 11.81 12.67 -23.30
C LEU A 40 12.86 13.79 -23.25
N VAL A 41 13.72 13.90 -24.26
CA VAL A 41 14.69 15.01 -24.34
C VAL A 41 13.97 16.33 -24.65
N GLY A 42 12.89 16.29 -25.43
CA GLY A 42 12.00 17.41 -25.72
C GLY A 42 11.27 17.94 -24.49
N GLN A 43 10.69 17.06 -23.67
CA GLN A 43 9.99 17.42 -22.42
C GLN A 43 10.92 18.19 -21.46
N TRP A 44 12.11 17.65 -21.16
CA TRP A 44 13.10 18.36 -20.35
C TRP A 44 13.67 19.64 -21.04
N ASN A 45 13.64 19.70 -22.37
CA ASN A 45 14.08 20.88 -23.12
C ASN A 45 13.06 22.03 -23.05
N GLU A 46 11.75 21.76 -23.03
CA GLU A 46 10.70 22.78 -22.86
C GLU A 46 10.92 23.57 -21.56
N THR A 47 11.05 22.87 -20.43
CA THR A 47 11.34 23.47 -19.12
C THR A 47 12.57 24.36 -19.18
N LEU A 48 13.71 23.82 -19.67
CA LEU A 48 14.97 24.56 -19.74
C LEU A 48 14.92 25.77 -20.69
N MET A 49 14.18 25.69 -21.81
CA MET A 49 13.92 26.83 -22.69
C MET A 49 13.06 27.90 -22.00
N ALA A 50 12.01 27.49 -21.27
CA ALA A 50 11.17 28.40 -20.49
C ALA A 50 11.98 29.11 -19.38
N THR A 51 12.76 28.37 -18.57
CA THR A 51 13.65 28.95 -17.56
C THR A 51 14.65 29.93 -18.19
N VAL A 52 15.26 29.58 -19.34
CA VAL A 52 16.18 30.46 -20.07
C VAL A 52 15.50 31.75 -20.54
N ARG A 53 14.26 31.67 -21.06
CA ARG A 53 13.51 32.86 -21.50
C ARG A 53 13.10 33.74 -20.32
N GLN A 54 12.57 33.18 -19.24
CA GLN A 54 12.23 33.89 -18.00
C GLN A 54 13.44 34.67 -17.46
N LEU A 55 14.59 34.01 -17.32
CA LEU A 55 15.85 34.59 -16.84
C LEU A 55 16.47 35.65 -17.77
N ARG A 56 15.94 35.78 -18.99
CA ARG A 56 16.31 36.80 -19.99
C ARG A 56 15.27 37.90 -20.16
N GLY A 57 14.12 37.80 -19.48
CA GLY A 57 12.98 38.71 -19.68
C GLY A 57 12.32 38.56 -21.05
N GLN A 58 12.36 37.35 -21.64
CA GLN A 58 11.76 37.02 -22.92
C GLN A 58 10.39 36.33 -22.73
N THR A 59 9.50 36.49 -23.71
CA THR A 59 8.15 35.88 -23.72
C THR A 59 8.23 34.36 -23.70
N VAL A 60 7.62 33.69 -22.71
CA VAL A 60 7.42 32.23 -22.76
C VAL A 60 6.22 31.95 -23.68
N PRO A 61 6.22 30.85 -24.46
CA PRO A 61 5.02 30.43 -25.19
C PRO A 61 3.89 30.11 -24.20
N GLU A 62 2.76 30.79 -24.33
CA GLU A 62 1.51 30.41 -23.67
C GLU A 62 0.68 29.64 -24.70
N TYR A 63 0.55 28.32 -24.53
CA TYR A 63 -0.15 27.46 -25.47
C TYR A 63 -1.67 27.47 -25.24
N LEU A 64 -2.43 27.50 -26.33
CA LEU A 64 -3.88 27.40 -26.30
C LEU A 64 -4.31 25.95 -26.00
N PRO A 65 -5.40 25.74 -25.23
CA PRO A 65 -5.98 24.41 -25.02
C PRO A 65 -6.31 23.71 -26.34
N VAL A 66 -6.01 22.42 -26.41
CA VAL A 66 -6.24 21.58 -27.59
C VAL A 66 -7.53 20.80 -27.40
N SER A 67 -8.45 20.85 -28.37
CA SER A 67 -9.67 20.04 -28.37
C SER A 67 -9.33 18.55 -28.37
N CYS A 68 -10.03 17.75 -27.55
CA CYS A 68 -9.79 16.32 -27.50
C CYS A 68 -10.18 15.62 -28.81
N GLN A 69 -9.52 14.49 -29.09
CA GLN A 69 -9.73 13.66 -30.28
C GLN A 69 -10.08 12.22 -29.91
N THR A 70 -10.71 11.49 -30.83
CA THR A 70 -11.14 10.09 -30.67
C THR A 70 -10.63 9.19 -31.81
N GLU A 71 -9.61 9.62 -32.55
CA GLU A 71 -9.11 8.93 -33.74
C GLU A 71 -7.86 8.09 -33.44
N ASP A 72 -7.05 8.49 -32.45
CA ASP A 72 -5.85 7.77 -32.04
C ASP A 72 -5.64 7.80 -30.50
N PRO A 73 -5.90 6.69 -29.79
CA PRO A 73 -5.47 6.49 -28.39
C PRO A 73 -3.95 6.62 -28.15
N GLY A 74 -3.14 6.49 -29.22
CA GLY A 74 -1.71 6.79 -29.22
C GLY A 74 -1.37 8.28 -29.17
N GLY A 75 -2.32 9.13 -29.59
CA GLY A 75 -2.11 10.54 -29.84
C GLY A 75 -2.32 11.45 -28.62
N ALA A 76 -1.74 12.64 -28.69
CA ALA A 76 -1.99 13.68 -27.70
C ALA A 76 -3.49 14.03 -27.59
N CYS A 77 -3.93 14.32 -26.36
CA CYS A 77 -5.30 14.71 -26.03
C CYS A 77 -6.40 13.77 -26.55
N PHE A 78 -6.27 12.47 -26.28
CA PHE A 78 -7.40 11.55 -26.45
C PHE A 78 -8.56 11.91 -25.49
N CYS A 79 -9.81 11.85 -25.95
CA CYS A 79 -10.97 12.21 -25.13
C CYS A 79 -11.21 11.20 -23.99
N GLN A 80 -11.06 11.65 -22.75
CA GLN A 80 -11.61 10.94 -21.57
C GLN A 80 -13.14 10.91 -21.67
N ASN A 81 -13.75 9.73 -21.51
CA ASN A 81 -15.20 9.54 -21.63
C ASN A 81 -15.80 8.90 -20.37
N HIS A 82 -17.04 9.24 -20.05
CA HIS A 82 -17.81 8.60 -19.00
C HIS A 82 -18.06 7.13 -19.39
N PRO A 83 -17.61 6.14 -18.60
CA PRO A 83 -17.57 4.74 -19.03
C PRO A 83 -18.96 4.17 -19.36
N ASP A 84 -19.97 4.48 -18.55
CA ASP A 84 -21.33 3.95 -18.75
C ASP A 84 -22.21 4.77 -19.75
N THR A 85 -21.80 5.96 -20.20
CA THR A 85 -22.65 6.84 -21.05
C THR A 85 -22.01 7.31 -22.35
N GLY A 86 -20.68 7.27 -22.47
CA GLY A 86 -19.93 7.83 -23.60
C GLY A 86 -19.91 9.37 -23.67
N GLU A 87 -20.28 10.06 -22.60
CA GLU A 87 -20.14 11.52 -22.49
C GLU A 87 -18.66 11.92 -22.36
N VAL A 88 -18.17 12.83 -23.21
CA VAL A 88 -16.81 13.39 -23.09
C VAL A 88 -16.69 14.14 -21.77
N LEU A 89 -15.77 13.70 -20.91
CA LEU A 89 -15.52 14.30 -19.59
C LEU A 89 -14.69 15.56 -19.71
N ASN A 90 -13.59 15.48 -20.45
CA ASN A 90 -12.72 16.61 -20.73
C ASN A 90 -12.72 16.93 -22.24
N PRO A 91 -13.34 18.04 -22.68
CA PRO A 91 -13.35 18.43 -24.09
C PRO A 91 -12.02 19.05 -24.57
N THR A 92 -11.10 19.42 -23.66
CA THR A 92 -9.87 20.16 -23.99
C THR A 92 -8.72 19.86 -23.03
N CYS A 93 -7.56 19.47 -23.54
CA CYS A 93 -6.35 19.31 -22.73
C CYS A 93 -5.50 20.60 -22.75
N ALA A 94 -4.59 20.72 -21.78
CA ALA A 94 -3.54 21.73 -21.82
C ALA A 94 -2.75 21.63 -23.14
N GLY A 95 -2.42 22.78 -23.72
CA GLY A 95 -1.50 22.85 -24.85
C GLY A 95 -0.05 22.87 -24.36
N GLY A 96 0.86 22.28 -25.14
CA GLY A 96 2.30 22.31 -24.87
C GLY A 96 3.16 22.30 -26.13
N TYR A 97 4.47 22.37 -25.93
CA TYR A 97 5.49 22.19 -26.95
C TYR A 97 5.44 20.76 -27.53
N ASP A 98 5.24 20.66 -28.84
CA ASP A 98 5.45 19.40 -29.57
C ASP A 98 6.86 19.46 -30.18
N PRO A 99 7.81 18.57 -29.79
CA PRO A 99 9.14 18.56 -30.36
C PRO A 99 9.16 18.21 -31.86
N PHE A 100 8.08 17.67 -32.44
CA PHE A 100 7.99 17.33 -33.87
C PHE A 100 7.32 18.41 -34.72
N GLU A 101 6.74 19.46 -34.12
CA GLU A 101 6.11 20.58 -34.83
C GLU A 101 7.11 21.74 -35.06
N PRO A 102 7.32 22.21 -36.30
CA PRO A 102 8.22 23.33 -36.56
C PRO A 102 7.61 24.69 -36.14
N PRO A 103 8.44 25.72 -35.83
CA PRO A 103 7.97 26.96 -35.21
C PRO A 103 7.01 27.81 -36.05
N ASP A 104 6.91 27.58 -37.36
CA ASP A 104 5.95 28.26 -38.22
C ASP A 104 4.54 27.66 -38.14
N GLN A 105 4.41 26.37 -37.80
CA GLN A 105 3.14 25.68 -37.57
C GLN A 105 2.65 25.94 -36.13
N ALA A 106 3.55 25.76 -35.14
CA ALA A 106 3.27 25.92 -33.72
C ALA A 106 2.71 27.31 -33.35
N ARG A 107 3.06 28.35 -34.12
CA ARG A 107 2.55 29.72 -33.93
C ARG A 107 1.02 29.82 -33.91
N SER A 108 0.31 28.90 -34.57
CA SER A 108 -1.17 28.85 -34.55
C SER A 108 -1.74 28.48 -33.18
N ARG A 109 -0.96 27.78 -32.35
CA ARG A 109 -1.37 27.21 -31.06
C ARG A 109 -0.94 28.06 -29.85
N ILE A 110 -0.43 29.28 -30.05
CA ILE A 110 0.20 30.07 -28.98
C ILE A 110 -0.47 31.46 -28.87
N SER A 111 -0.99 31.80 -27.70
CA SER A 111 -1.62 33.10 -27.40
C SER A 111 -0.58 34.25 -27.34
N SER A 112 0.60 33.98 -26.78
CA SER A 112 1.70 34.95 -26.66
C SER A 112 2.48 35.21 -27.96
N GLY A 113 2.25 34.40 -29.01
CA GLY A 113 2.71 34.63 -30.39
C GLY A 113 4.16 34.25 -30.73
N GLU A 114 5.02 33.94 -29.75
CA GLU A 114 6.45 33.67 -29.94
C GLU A 114 6.83 32.21 -29.60
N PRO A 115 6.71 31.24 -30.55
CA PRO A 115 7.15 29.85 -30.35
C PRO A 115 8.65 29.73 -30.06
N PHE A 116 9.06 28.59 -29.48
CA PHE A 116 10.47 28.21 -29.35
C PHE A 116 11.09 27.88 -30.71
N ASP A 117 12.33 28.35 -30.96
CA ASP A 117 13.17 27.92 -32.09
C ASP A 117 13.95 26.65 -31.72
N CYS A 118 13.21 25.56 -31.52
CA CYS A 118 13.72 24.19 -31.40
C CYS A 118 12.64 23.22 -31.91
N TYR A 119 13.03 22.21 -32.69
CA TYR A 119 12.17 21.11 -33.15
C TYR A 119 13.02 19.94 -33.67
N VAL A 120 12.40 18.79 -33.96
CA VAL A 120 13.03 17.60 -34.52
C VAL A 120 12.66 17.49 -36.00
N ALA A 121 13.64 17.27 -36.86
CA ALA A 121 13.44 17.14 -38.29
C ALA A 121 14.20 15.94 -38.87
N THR A 122 13.76 15.43 -40.02
CA THR A 122 14.58 14.53 -40.84
C THR A 122 15.70 15.33 -41.47
N VAL A 123 16.94 14.82 -41.39
CA VAL A 123 18.15 15.49 -41.89
C VAL A 123 18.95 14.62 -42.86
N ASP A 124 19.78 15.25 -43.69
CA ASP A 124 20.82 14.57 -44.46
C ASP A 124 22.10 14.32 -43.63
N ALA A 125 23.11 13.70 -44.24
CA ALA A 125 24.38 13.38 -43.59
C ALA A 125 25.25 14.61 -43.24
N ASP A 126 24.95 15.78 -43.81
CA ASP A 126 25.60 17.06 -43.49
C ASP A 126 24.80 17.86 -42.42
N GLY A 127 23.62 17.35 -42.01
CA GLY A 127 22.73 17.95 -41.01
C GLY A 127 21.70 18.94 -41.56
N ASN A 128 21.48 18.99 -42.88
CA ASN A 128 20.47 19.87 -43.48
C ASN A 128 19.07 19.26 -43.34
N VAL A 129 18.06 20.08 -43.03
CA VAL A 129 16.65 19.65 -42.93
C VAL A 129 16.11 19.22 -44.30
N MET A 130 15.54 18.01 -44.34
CA MET A 130 15.02 17.33 -45.53
C MET A 130 13.49 17.14 -45.52
N GLY A 131 12.87 17.08 -44.34
CA GLY A 131 11.44 16.79 -44.18
C GLY A 131 11.01 16.76 -42.70
N SER A 132 9.75 16.40 -42.44
CA SER A 132 9.27 16.21 -41.07
C SER A 132 9.98 15.03 -40.41
N ALA A 133 10.07 15.00 -39.08
CA ALA A 133 10.49 13.80 -38.36
C ALA A 133 9.43 12.69 -38.45
N LEU A 134 8.13 13.08 -38.44
CA LEU A 134 6.98 12.17 -38.50
C LEU A 134 6.88 11.41 -39.84
N ASP A 135 7.56 11.87 -40.90
CA ASP A 135 7.68 11.17 -42.19
C ASP A 135 8.43 9.81 -42.08
N ASN A 136 8.94 9.44 -40.88
CA ASN A 136 9.60 8.16 -40.59
C ASN A 136 8.73 7.18 -39.78
N GLU A 137 7.49 7.50 -39.44
CA GLU A 137 6.57 6.53 -38.80
C GLU A 137 6.05 5.51 -39.84
N PRO A 138 6.01 4.20 -39.52
CA PRO A 138 5.47 3.17 -40.40
C PRO A 138 3.93 3.08 -40.33
N ASP A 139 3.33 2.23 -41.17
CA ASP A 139 1.90 1.89 -41.05
C ASP A 139 1.68 0.97 -39.85
N TYR A 140 1.15 1.55 -38.77
CA TYR A 140 0.78 0.86 -37.52
C TYR A 140 -0.21 -0.31 -37.68
N ASN A 141 -0.83 -0.46 -38.85
CA ASN A 141 -1.83 -1.48 -39.12
C ASN A 141 -1.27 -2.65 -39.96
N ASP A 142 0.03 -2.64 -40.32
CA ASP A 142 0.67 -3.79 -40.94
C ASP A 142 0.86 -4.93 -39.93
N PHE A 143 0.29 -6.10 -40.24
CA PHE A 143 0.47 -7.32 -39.46
C PHE A 143 1.90 -7.89 -39.54
N GLY A 144 2.72 -7.40 -40.46
CA GLY A 144 4.14 -7.72 -40.62
C GLY A 144 5.11 -6.70 -40.00
N LEU A 145 4.61 -5.68 -39.28
CA LEU A 145 5.40 -4.59 -38.70
C LEU A 145 6.57 -5.09 -37.82
N THR A 146 7.77 -4.54 -38.05
CA THR A 146 9.00 -4.87 -37.31
C THR A 146 9.76 -3.62 -36.84
N ASP A 147 10.71 -3.78 -35.93
CA ASP A 147 11.64 -2.70 -35.56
C ASP A 147 12.38 -2.12 -36.79
N ALA A 148 12.63 -2.95 -37.82
CA ALA A 148 13.35 -2.52 -39.00
C ALA A 148 12.61 -1.46 -39.84
N ASP A 149 11.30 -1.34 -39.68
CA ASP A 149 10.48 -0.35 -40.38
C ASP A 149 10.62 1.05 -39.78
N TYR A 150 11.00 1.14 -38.48
CA TYR A 150 11.28 2.40 -37.78
C TYR A 150 12.70 2.96 -38.05
N ASN A 151 13.55 2.26 -38.82
CA ASN A 151 14.94 2.68 -39.11
C ASN A 151 15.10 4.10 -39.68
N GLY A 152 14.03 4.70 -40.22
CA GLY A 152 14.06 6.09 -40.68
C GLY A 152 14.45 7.08 -39.58
N TRP A 153 14.04 6.81 -38.33
CA TRP A 153 14.24 7.68 -37.17
C TRP A 153 15.72 7.98 -36.84
N TYR A 154 16.67 7.09 -37.18
CA TYR A 154 18.11 7.36 -37.03
C TYR A 154 18.65 8.49 -37.93
N ARG A 155 17.83 9.02 -38.85
CA ARG A 155 18.18 10.17 -39.71
C ARG A 155 17.45 11.44 -39.27
N THR A 156 17.07 11.53 -38.01
CA THR A 156 16.47 12.73 -37.43
C THR A 156 17.46 13.46 -36.52
N ALA A 157 17.22 14.75 -36.27
CA ALA A 157 18.02 15.57 -35.36
C ALA A 157 17.18 16.72 -34.77
N MET A 158 17.53 17.16 -33.56
CA MET A 158 17.03 18.42 -33.01
C MET A 158 17.74 19.59 -33.70
N VAL A 159 16.96 20.54 -34.20
CA VAL A 159 17.37 21.70 -34.99
C VAL A 159 16.69 22.97 -34.45
N GLY A 160 17.38 24.11 -34.57
CA GLY A 160 16.96 25.39 -33.99
C GLY A 160 18.05 26.02 -33.12
N SER A 161 17.90 27.30 -32.79
CA SER A 161 18.89 28.08 -32.03
C SER A 161 18.59 28.22 -30.53
N GLU A 162 17.38 27.84 -30.08
CA GLU A 162 17.00 27.86 -28.66
C GLU A 162 17.15 26.53 -27.93
N CYS A 163 17.39 25.41 -28.64
CA CYS A 163 17.56 24.09 -28.03
C CYS A 163 18.63 24.08 -26.93
N VAL A 164 18.21 23.97 -25.67
CA VAL A 164 19.08 23.91 -24.47
C VAL A 164 19.54 22.48 -24.21
N ASN A 165 18.69 21.51 -24.46
CA ASN A 165 18.89 20.10 -24.20
C ASN A 165 18.63 19.32 -25.51
N VAL A 166 19.66 18.61 -26.00
CA VAL A 166 19.78 18.21 -27.41
C VAL A 166 20.14 16.73 -27.53
N LEU A 167 19.28 15.95 -28.20
CA LEU A 167 19.60 14.57 -28.58
C LEU A 167 20.33 14.52 -29.93
N ARG A 168 21.31 13.62 -30.02
CA ARG A 168 22.02 13.26 -31.24
C ARG A 168 22.06 11.76 -31.42
N ILE A 169 21.97 11.32 -32.68
CA ILE A 169 22.26 9.93 -33.05
C ILE A 169 23.78 9.78 -33.15
N ASN A 170 24.38 8.99 -32.26
CA ASN A 170 25.77 8.56 -32.39
C ASN A 170 25.86 7.47 -33.46
N THR A 171 26.54 7.79 -34.56
CA THR A 171 26.77 6.89 -35.71
C THR A 171 28.04 6.05 -35.59
N CYS A 172 28.90 6.28 -34.59
CA CYS A 172 30.06 5.43 -34.32
C CYS A 172 30.03 4.83 -32.90
N ASN A 173 29.85 3.52 -32.82
CA ASN A 173 29.83 2.74 -31.59
C ASN A 173 30.66 1.46 -31.74
N ARG A 174 30.72 0.68 -30.65
CA ARG A 174 31.56 -0.51 -30.57
C ARG A 174 31.24 -1.61 -31.58
N ALA A 175 30.03 -1.60 -32.15
CA ALA A 175 29.61 -2.55 -33.17
C ALA A 175 30.10 -2.17 -34.59
N ASN A 176 30.44 -0.90 -34.87
CA ASN A 176 30.90 -0.43 -36.18
C ASN A 176 32.26 0.29 -36.18
N LEU A 177 33.01 0.27 -35.08
CA LEU A 177 34.39 0.81 -34.96
C LEU A 177 35.32 0.43 -36.14
N ASP A 178 35.24 -0.80 -36.64
CA ASP A 178 36.08 -1.28 -37.76
C ASP A 178 35.79 -0.57 -39.09
N GLU A 179 34.57 -0.04 -39.27
CA GLU A 179 34.18 0.79 -40.43
C GLU A 179 34.55 2.27 -40.24
N HIS A 180 34.86 2.68 -39.00
CA HIS A 180 34.99 4.06 -38.56
C HIS A 180 36.33 4.36 -37.86
N ALA A 181 37.39 3.66 -38.27
CA ALA A 181 38.74 3.64 -37.68
C ALA A 181 39.54 4.97 -37.61
N ALA A 182 38.88 6.13 -37.71
CA ALA A 182 39.46 7.47 -37.54
C ALA A 182 38.51 8.48 -36.83
N LEU A 183 37.36 8.06 -36.28
CA LEU A 183 36.42 8.93 -35.57
C LEU A 183 36.63 8.93 -34.04
N ASP A 184 36.25 10.02 -33.38
CA ASP A 184 36.29 10.20 -31.92
C ASP A 184 34.96 9.73 -31.31
N CYS A 185 34.72 8.41 -31.40
CA CYS A 185 33.43 7.75 -31.20
C CYS A 185 32.89 7.88 -29.77
N GLN A 186 31.57 8.08 -29.62
CA GLN A 186 30.92 8.33 -28.33
C GLN A 186 30.61 7.01 -27.59
N GLU A 187 31.67 6.32 -27.18
CA GLU A 187 31.63 5.00 -26.52
C GLU A 187 31.00 5.03 -25.12
N ARG A 188 30.32 3.93 -24.75
CA ARG A 188 29.73 3.76 -23.42
C ARG A 188 30.79 3.85 -22.32
N GLY A 189 30.60 4.76 -21.37
CA GLY A 189 31.51 5.01 -20.25
C GLY A 189 32.54 6.12 -20.47
N ASP A 190 32.62 6.75 -21.65
CA ASP A 190 33.46 7.94 -21.83
C ASP A 190 32.82 9.15 -21.12
N ILE A 191 33.53 9.68 -20.11
CA ILE A 191 33.07 10.79 -19.27
C ILE A 191 32.89 12.12 -20.01
N ARG A 192 33.30 12.22 -21.29
CA ARG A 192 33.09 13.40 -22.16
C ARG A 192 31.65 13.54 -22.64
N PHE A 193 30.86 12.46 -22.61
CA PHE A 193 29.53 12.39 -23.20
C PHE A 193 28.47 12.04 -22.15
N LYS A 194 27.20 12.20 -22.55
CA LYS A 194 26.00 11.75 -21.82
C LYS A 194 25.23 10.83 -22.76
N LEU A 195 24.89 9.63 -22.31
CA LEU A 195 24.26 8.61 -23.16
C LEU A 195 22.85 8.27 -22.68
N LEU A 196 21.97 8.05 -23.65
CA LEU A 196 20.74 7.27 -23.50
C LEU A 196 21.05 5.86 -24.01
N SER A 197 21.00 4.86 -23.14
CA SER A 197 21.59 3.53 -23.41
C SER A 197 20.62 2.38 -23.14
N PHE A 198 20.43 1.51 -24.14
CA PHE A 198 19.68 0.26 -24.00
C PHE A 198 20.65 -0.88 -23.61
N VAL A 199 20.37 -1.63 -22.55
CA VAL A 199 21.26 -2.67 -22.00
C VAL A 199 20.66 -4.06 -22.19
N ASP A 200 20.73 -4.55 -23.43
CA ASP A 200 20.35 -5.91 -23.80
C ASP A 200 21.45 -6.92 -23.43
N GLN A 201 21.54 -7.25 -22.14
CA GLN A 201 22.40 -8.32 -21.64
C GLN A 201 21.57 -9.32 -20.83
N PRO A 202 21.55 -10.62 -21.20
CA PRO A 202 20.76 -11.62 -20.48
C PRO A 202 21.08 -11.67 -18.99
N GLY A 203 20.11 -11.31 -18.16
CA GLY A 203 20.25 -11.23 -16.70
C GLY A 203 20.49 -9.83 -16.13
N THR A 204 20.41 -8.75 -16.93
CA THR A 204 20.24 -7.38 -16.42
C THR A 204 19.00 -7.33 -15.49
N PRO A 205 19.15 -6.95 -14.20
CA PRO A 205 18.08 -7.06 -13.21
C PRO A 205 17.35 -5.74 -12.91
N PHE A 206 17.84 -4.61 -13.44
CA PHE A 206 17.28 -3.28 -13.23
C PHE A 206 16.35 -2.89 -14.37
N LEU A 207 15.31 -2.09 -14.09
CA LEU A 207 14.50 -1.47 -15.13
C LEU A 207 15.25 -0.27 -15.70
N GLY A 208 15.64 0.68 -14.85
CA GLY A 208 16.53 1.80 -15.19
C GLY A 208 17.76 1.87 -14.28
N VAL A 209 18.80 2.61 -14.70
CA VAL A 209 19.89 3.09 -13.83
C VAL A 209 20.59 4.36 -14.35
N ALA A 210 20.71 5.39 -13.49
CA ALA A 210 21.38 6.65 -13.77
C ALA A 210 22.81 6.68 -13.23
N GLN A 211 23.77 6.40 -14.10
CA GLN A 211 25.19 6.31 -13.73
C GLN A 211 25.86 7.69 -13.62
N LEU A 212 25.68 8.34 -12.47
CA LEU A 212 26.36 9.60 -12.14
C LEU A 212 27.87 9.39 -11.94
N ARG A 213 28.69 10.15 -12.67
CA ARG A 213 30.16 10.07 -12.61
C ARG A 213 30.72 11.39 -12.09
N GLY A 214 31.11 11.40 -10.82
CA GLY A 214 31.66 12.59 -10.15
C GLY A 214 33.18 12.57 -9.97
N ASP A 215 33.74 13.75 -9.69
CA ASP A 215 35.11 13.90 -9.18
C ASP A 215 35.19 13.44 -7.71
N PRO A 216 35.94 12.37 -7.38
CA PRO A 216 36.05 11.86 -6.02
C PRO A 216 36.78 12.80 -5.05
N LEU A 217 37.39 13.89 -5.52
CA LEU A 217 38.05 14.90 -4.67
C LEU A 217 37.15 16.07 -4.29
N THR A 218 36.11 16.38 -5.08
CA THR A 218 35.21 17.52 -4.85
C THR A 218 33.75 17.14 -4.66
N GLY A 219 33.36 15.91 -4.99
CA GLY A 219 31.96 15.47 -5.02
C GLY A 219 31.15 16.03 -6.19
N GLN A 220 31.76 16.83 -7.08
CA GLN A 220 31.06 17.40 -8.23
C GLN A 220 30.77 16.31 -9.28
N ILE A 221 29.49 16.11 -9.62
CA ILE A 221 29.07 15.30 -10.77
C ILE A 221 29.58 15.96 -12.07
N ILE A 222 30.27 15.18 -12.91
CA ILE A 222 30.86 15.63 -14.18
C ILE A 222 29.96 15.25 -15.35
N THR A 223 29.48 14.00 -15.38
CA THR A 223 28.49 13.52 -16.34
C THR A 223 27.55 12.50 -15.69
N GLY A 224 26.51 12.10 -16.41
CA GLY A 224 25.59 11.03 -16.03
C GLY A 224 24.92 10.47 -17.28
N ASP A 225 24.90 9.14 -17.38
CA ASP A 225 24.23 8.37 -18.44
C ASP A 225 22.94 7.75 -17.89
N ALA A 226 21.85 7.82 -18.66
CA ALA A 226 20.56 7.20 -18.35
C ALA A 226 20.44 5.88 -19.14
N ASN A 227 20.32 4.76 -18.42
CA ASN A 227 20.41 3.42 -18.98
C ASN A 227 19.14 2.62 -18.66
N ILE A 228 18.55 1.96 -19.65
CA ILE A 228 17.41 1.04 -19.46
C ILE A 228 17.84 -0.42 -19.65
N GLY A 229 17.34 -1.32 -18.81
CA GLY A 229 17.59 -2.75 -18.88
C GLY A 229 16.58 -3.47 -19.76
N GLY A 230 16.97 -3.82 -21.00
CA GLY A 230 16.08 -4.46 -21.99
C GLY A 230 15.29 -5.66 -21.43
N PRO A 231 15.94 -6.66 -20.82
CA PRO A 231 15.24 -7.83 -20.26
C PRO A 231 14.27 -7.54 -19.09
N ALA A 232 14.38 -6.39 -18.43
CA ALA A 232 13.44 -5.97 -17.38
C ALA A 232 12.25 -5.20 -17.98
N MET A 233 12.52 -4.35 -18.97
CA MET A 233 11.49 -3.72 -19.81
C MET A 233 10.65 -4.78 -20.55
N ASP A 234 11.28 -5.82 -21.10
CA ASP A 234 10.61 -7.00 -21.68
C ASP A 234 9.66 -7.68 -20.68
N SER A 235 10.06 -7.82 -19.40
CA SER A 235 9.16 -8.40 -18.39
C SER A 235 7.96 -7.49 -18.08
N GLN A 236 8.16 -6.17 -18.01
CA GLN A 236 7.07 -5.20 -17.83
C GLN A 236 6.12 -5.19 -19.03
N ARG A 237 6.63 -5.19 -20.27
CA ARG A 237 5.82 -5.31 -21.48
C ARG A 237 5.06 -6.63 -21.52
N THR A 238 5.73 -7.75 -21.21
CA THR A 238 5.08 -9.07 -21.11
C THR A 238 3.95 -9.04 -20.07
N ARG A 239 4.17 -8.42 -18.91
CA ARG A 239 3.19 -8.29 -17.84
C ARG A 239 1.97 -7.45 -18.25
N ALA A 240 2.19 -6.31 -18.89
CA ALA A 240 1.12 -5.47 -19.43
C ALA A 240 0.33 -6.20 -20.54
N MET A 241 1.02 -6.92 -21.42
CA MET A 241 0.38 -7.75 -22.46
C MET A 241 -0.40 -8.94 -21.89
N GLU A 242 0.07 -9.59 -20.81
CA GLU A 242 -0.69 -10.63 -20.10
C GLU A 242 -2.03 -10.09 -19.59
N VAL A 243 -2.03 -8.89 -18.99
CA VAL A 243 -3.23 -8.24 -18.46
C VAL A 243 -4.15 -7.77 -19.59
N TYR A 244 -3.59 -7.22 -20.68
CA TYR A 244 -4.34 -6.88 -21.90
C TYR A 244 -5.01 -8.11 -22.53
N ASP A 245 -4.27 -9.19 -22.77
CA ASP A 245 -4.77 -10.41 -23.40
C ASP A 245 -5.86 -11.09 -22.53
N LEU A 246 -5.75 -11.02 -21.21
CA LEU A 246 -6.79 -11.47 -20.27
C LEU A 246 -8.07 -10.63 -20.36
N ILE A 247 -7.96 -9.30 -20.21
CA ILE A 247 -9.11 -8.37 -20.17
C ILE A 247 -9.82 -8.27 -21.53
N ASN A 248 -9.09 -8.38 -22.63
CA ASN A 248 -9.66 -8.40 -23.98
C ASN A 248 -10.33 -9.76 -24.32
N GLY A 249 -10.15 -10.79 -23.50
CA GLY A 249 -10.67 -12.14 -23.75
C GLY A 249 -9.88 -12.92 -24.80
N ASN A 250 -8.63 -12.53 -25.08
CA ASN A 250 -7.70 -13.32 -25.89
C ASN A 250 -7.20 -14.56 -25.10
N LEU A 251 -7.29 -14.51 -23.77
CA LEU A 251 -6.93 -15.55 -22.81
C LEU A 251 -7.99 -15.62 -21.70
N THR A 252 -8.32 -16.82 -21.20
CA THR A 252 -9.19 -16.95 -20.01
C THR A 252 -8.38 -17.05 -18.71
N ASP A 253 -8.96 -16.63 -17.57
CA ASP A 253 -8.32 -16.75 -16.26
C ASP A 253 -7.87 -18.19 -15.97
N GLN A 254 -8.69 -19.15 -16.40
CA GLN A 254 -8.47 -20.59 -16.30
C GLN A 254 -7.18 -21.03 -17.00
N GLU A 255 -6.91 -20.47 -18.17
CA GLU A 255 -5.67 -20.69 -18.92
C GLU A 255 -4.51 -19.89 -18.30
N TYR A 256 -4.78 -18.68 -17.79
CA TYR A 256 -3.76 -17.82 -17.21
C TYR A 256 -3.09 -18.42 -15.95
N TYR A 257 -3.81 -18.70 -14.86
CA TYR A 257 -3.14 -19.11 -13.60
C TYR A 257 -2.62 -20.55 -13.65
N THR A 258 -3.17 -21.42 -14.53
CA THR A 258 -2.58 -22.74 -14.81
C THR A 258 -1.28 -22.63 -15.61
N GLY A 259 -1.04 -21.48 -16.23
CA GLY A 259 0.05 -21.27 -17.18
C GLY A 259 -0.19 -22.00 -18.50
N GLU A 260 -1.45 -22.28 -18.88
CA GLU A 260 -1.82 -22.94 -20.15
C GLU A 260 -1.35 -22.15 -21.37
N ASP A 261 -1.30 -20.82 -21.27
CA ASP A 261 -0.67 -19.92 -22.25
C ASP A 261 0.81 -20.30 -22.51
N VAL A 262 1.60 -20.33 -21.44
CA VAL A 262 3.02 -20.73 -21.46
C VAL A 262 3.14 -22.20 -21.87
N ARG A 263 2.22 -23.05 -21.42
CA ARG A 263 2.19 -24.50 -21.68
C ARG A 263 1.80 -24.83 -23.12
N ALA A 264 0.95 -24.04 -23.76
CA ALA A 264 0.55 -24.19 -25.16
C ALA A 264 1.70 -23.76 -26.08
N TYR A 265 2.36 -22.64 -25.77
CA TYR A 265 3.61 -22.22 -26.43
C TYR A 265 4.69 -23.29 -26.31
N LEU A 266 4.95 -23.81 -25.11
CA LEU A 266 5.93 -24.89 -24.90
C LEU A 266 5.51 -26.23 -25.54
N ASN A 267 4.20 -26.54 -25.62
CA ASN A 267 3.72 -27.73 -26.33
C ASN A 267 3.86 -27.62 -27.85
N ALA A 268 3.77 -26.42 -28.43
CA ALA A 268 4.14 -26.17 -29.82
C ALA A 268 5.65 -26.36 -30.10
N ILE A 269 6.47 -26.45 -29.04
CA ILE A 269 7.91 -26.73 -29.04
C ILE A 269 8.19 -28.17 -28.50
N GLU A 270 7.13 -28.97 -28.32
CA GLU A 270 7.05 -30.36 -27.84
C GLU A 270 7.31 -30.62 -26.31
N HIS A 271 6.26 -31.11 -25.64
CA HIS A 271 6.20 -31.81 -24.33
C HIS A 271 6.01 -31.02 -23.01
N VAL A 272 4.76 -30.74 -22.62
CA VAL A 272 4.35 -30.51 -21.21
C VAL A 272 2.96 -31.13 -20.91
N GLU A 273 2.79 -31.85 -19.79
CA GLU A 273 1.48 -32.39 -19.33
C GLU A 273 0.56 -31.34 -18.68
N LEU A 274 -0.74 -31.65 -18.57
CA LEU A 274 -1.80 -30.77 -18.06
C LEU A 274 -1.89 -30.78 -16.51
N PRO A 275 -1.84 -29.62 -15.82
CA PRO A 275 -2.45 -29.45 -14.50
C PRO A 275 -3.99 -29.35 -14.60
N ALA A 276 -4.70 -29.57 -13.49
CA ALA A 276 -6.17 -29.51 -13.45
C ALA A 276 -6.69 -28.08 -13.20
N PRO A 277 -7.71 -27.59 -13.94
CA PRO A 277 -8.18 -26.21 -13.85
C PRO A 277 -9.38 -25.97 -12.90
N PRO A 278 -9.25 -25.14 -11.84
CA PRO A 278 -10.39 -24.45 -11.22
C PRO A 278 -10.98 -23.31 -12.09
N ARG A 279 -12.25 -22.95 -11.85
CA ARG A 279 -12.94 -21.84 -12.53
C ARG A 279 -13.13 -20.63 -11.60
N ILE A 280 -13.34 -19.47 -12.21
CA ILE A 280 -13.27 -18.15 -11.56
C ILE A 280 -14.47 -17.30 -12.01
N ASP A 281 -14.97 -16.45 -11.10
CA ASP A 281 -15.46 -15.10 -11.37
C ASP A 281 -15.18 -14.26 -10.09
N PHE A 282 -15.13 -12.92 -10.17
CA PHE A 282 -14.31 -12.09 -9.25
C PHE A 282 -15.05 -11.15 -8.28
N SER A 283 -14.30 -10.78 -7.21
CA SER A 283 -14.41 -9.60 -6.34
C SER A 283 -15.38 -9.61 -5.14
N ALA A 284 -14.87 -9.10 -3.99
CA ALA A 284 -15.62 -8.48 -2.88
C ALA A 284 -14.66 -7.77 -1.88
N ALA A 285 -15.16 -6.69 -1.23
CA ALA A 285 -14.64 -5.97 -0.05
C ALA A 285 -13.28 -5.23 -0.14
N SER A 286 -13.26 -3.93 0.25
CA SER A 286 -12.64 -3.40 1.52
C SER A 286 -12.41 -1.86 1.48
N ARG A 287 -13.08 -1.09 2.38
CA ARG A 287 -13.19 0.40 2.41
C ARG A 287 -13.57 0.87 3.86
N GLU A 288 -14.08 2.07 4.23
CA GLU A 288 -14.59 3.30 3.56
C GLU A 288 -14.46 4.57 4.48
N GLY A 289 -14.30 5.78 3.90
CA GLY A 289 -14.19 7.10 4.56
C GLY A 289 -14.10 8.27 3.56
N PHE A 290 -14.73 9.45 3.74
CA PHE A 290 -14.79 10.36 4.91
C PHE A 290 -16.09 11.21 4.92
N ALA A 291 -16.59 11.74 6.04
CA ALA A 291 -15.86 12.22 7.23
C ALA A 291 -16.46 11.80 8.61
N VAL A 292 -16.32 12.63 9.66
CA VAL A 292 -16.54 12.27 11.09
C VAL A 292 -17.39 13.31 11.84
N ASP A 293 -18.38 12.85 12.61
CA ASP A 293 -19.16 13.70 13.53
C ASP A 293 -18.25 14.32 14.64
N PRO A 294 -18.43 15.59 15.05
CA PRO A 294 -17.58 16.25 16.04
C PRO A 294 -17.46 15.54 17.41
N ASN A 295 -18.47 14.78 17.82
CA ASN A 295 -18.44 13.95 19.03
C ASN A 295 -17.58 12.69 18.82
N VAL A 296 -17.64 12.09 17.63
CA VAL A 296 -16.81 10.94 17.26
C VAL A 296 -15.35 11.37 17.12
N ARG A 297 -15.05 12.55 16.57
CA ARG A 297 -13.71 13.17 16.60
C ARG A 297 -13.21 13.38 18.02
N ALA A 298 -14.06 13.88 18.94
CA ALA A 298 -13.71 14.01 20.34
C ALA A 298 -13.40 12.64 20.99
N GLY A 299 -14.10 11.58 20.57
CA GLY A 299 -13.76 10.18 20.90
C GLY A 299 -12.40 9.75 20.35
N ILE A 300 -12.10 9.99 19.08
CA ILE A 300 -10.81 9.70 18.44
C ILE A 300 -9.66 10.38 19.19
N ALA A 301 -9.80 11.67 19.51
CA ALA A 301 -8.83 12.41 20.31
C ALA A 301 -8.70 11.85 21.74
N GLY A 302 -9.80 11.35 22.33
CA GLY A 302 -9.81 10.67 23.64
C GLY A 302 -9.06 9.33 23.63
N VAL A 303 -9.27 8.51 22.61
CA VAL A 303 -8.51 7.26 22.38
C VAL A 303 -7.02 7.57 22.21
N MET A 304 -6.68 8.51 21.31
CA MET A 304 -5.29 8.86 21.03
C MET A 304 -4.56 9.53 22.19
N SER A 305 -5.26 10.28 23.05
CA SER A 305 -4.65 10.81 24.28
C SER A 305 -4.16 9.68 25.20
N ARG A 306 -4.98 8.64 25.41
CA ARG A 306 -4.62 7.48 26.24
C ARG A 306 -3.55 6.61 25.58
N ALA A 307 -3.64 6.41 24.27
CA ALA A 307 -2.63 5.70 23.50
C ALA A 307 -1.27 6.41 23.56
N ALA A 308 -1.25 7.75 23.50
CA ALA A 308 -0.04 8.55 23.65
C ALA A 308 0.54 8.49 25.07
N GLU A 309 -0.28 8.60 26.12
CA GLU A 309 0.17 8.42 27.52
C GLU A 309 0.82 7.03 27.73
N ARG A 310 0.26 5.98 27.11
CA ARG A 310 0.83 4.62 27.11
C ARG A 310 2.10 4.52 26.24
N ALA A 311 2.16 5.24 25.12
CA ALA A 311 3.30 5.27 24.21
C ALA A 311 4.52 6.00 24.81
N GLU A 312 4.32 7.09 25.57
CA GLU A 312 5.40 7.79 26.30
C GLU A 312 6.12 6.83 27.28
N LEU A 313 5.36 6.00 28.00
CA LEU A 313 5.91 4.94 28.88
C LEU A 313 6.59 3.78 28.12
N LEU A 314 6.41 3.73 26.80
CA LEU A 314 6.99 2.75 25.88
C LEU A 314 8.03 3.37 24.93
N GLN A 315 8.50 4.59 25.19
CA GLN A 315 9.52 5.25 24.39
C GLN A 315 10.96 4.85 24.82
N GLY A 316 11.84 4.69 23.83
CA GLY A 316 13.28 4.59 24.00
C GLY A 316 13.75 3.36 24.79
N VAL A 317 14.91 3.48 25.45
CA VAL A 317 15.57 2.38 26.17
C VAL A 317 14.74 1.91 27.38
N GLU A 318 14.04 2.83 28.04
CA GLU A 318 13.18 2.51 29.20
C GLU A 318 11.91 1.77 28.75
N GLY A 319 11.27 2.23 27.67
CA GLY A 319 10.18 1.50 27.00
C GLY A 319 10.59 0.11 26.52
N ARG A 320 11.80 -0.05 25.94
CA ARG A 320 12.32 -1.37 25.54
C ARG A 320 12.55 -2.32 26.73
N ALA A 321 12.74 -1.80 27.93
CA ALA A 321 12.83 -2.60 29.16
C ALA A 321 11.44 -2.92 29.77
N ALA A 322 10.38 -2.22 29.36
CA ALA A 322 9.01 -2.45 29.79
C ALA A 322 8.25 -3.51 28.97
N VAL A 323 8.78 -3.98 27.84
CA VAL A 323 8.14 -4.97 26.96
C VAL A 323 8.68 -6.39 27.14
N PHE A 324 7.82 -7.41 27.00
CA PHE A 324 8.19 -8.82 27.20
C PHE A 324 8.66 -9.56 25.94
N ILE A 325 8.95 -8.86 24.83
CA ILE A 325 9.18 -9.47 23.50
C ILE A 325 10.29 -10.54 23.46
N ASP A 326 11.30 -10.45 24.33
CA ASP A 326 12.39 -11.43 24.41
C ASP A 326 11.92 -12.84 24.81
N ARG A 327 10.73 -12.96 25.46
CA ARG A 327 10.09 -14.26 25.79
C ARG A 327 10.02 -15.21 24.61
N GLY A 328 9.82 -14.69 23.39
CA GLY A 328 9.74 -15.53 22.19
C GLY A 328 10.94 -16.47 22.02
N ARG A 329 12.13 -16.05 22.46
CA ARG A 329 13.37 -16.84 22.39
C ARG A 329 13.36 -18.09 23.29
N GLU A 330 12.57 -18.11 24.36
CA GLU A 330 12.46 -19.27 25.26
C GLU A 330 11.74 -20.47 24.58
N LEU A 331 11.04 -20.24 23.46
CA LEU A 331 10.47 -21.30 22.63
C LEU A 331 11.50 -21.92 21.66
N ALA A 332 12.66 -21.30 21.42
CA ALA A 332 13.66 -21.81 20.49
C ALA A 332 14.27 -23.14 20.99
N GLY A 333 14.32 -24.14 20.12
CA GLY A 333 14.80 -25.49 20.43
C GLY A 333 13.82 -26.38 21.20
N THR A 334 12.63 -25.87 21.56
CA THR A 334 11.59 -26.63 22.29
C THR A 334 10.81 -27.57 21.36
N ASP A 335 10.08 -28.53 21.96
CA ASP A 335 9.11 -29.34 21.22
C ASP A 335 7.88 -28.54 20.75
N ILE A 336 7.67 -27.30 21.25
CA ILE A 336 6.63 -26.39 20.75
C ILE A 336 7.06 -25.83 19.39
N GLU A 337 8.27 -25.29 19.29
CA GLU A 337 8.87 -24.88 18.01
C GLU A 337 8.80 -26.03 16.99
N ARG A 338 9.30 -27.22 17.34
CA ARG A 338 9.29 -28.39 16.45
C ARG A 338 7.93 -28.76 15.89
N ARG A 339 6.85 -28.63 16.69
CA ARG A 339 5.48 -28.89 16.23
C ARG A 339 4.97 -27.81 15.29
N LEU A 340 5.26 -26.54 15.59
CA LEU A 340 4.86 -25.40 14.74
C LEU A 340 5.62 -25.36 13.42
N VAL A 341 6.86 -25.85 13.40
CA VAL A 341 7.66 -26.02 12.17
C VAL A 341 7.49 -27.40 11.52
N SER A 342 6.45 -28.16 11.88
CA SER A 342 6.10 -29.44 11.24
C SER A 342 4.98 -29.25 10.20
N GLY A 343 4.96 -30.12 9.18
CA GLY A 343 4.03 -30.04 8.04
C GLY A 343 4.59 -29.33 6.80
N MET A 344 4.00 -29.57 5.63
CA MET A 344 4.52 -29.06 4.34
C MET A 344 4.50 -27.52 4.22
N ASN A 345 3.62 -26.84 4.95
CA ASN A 345 3.62 -25.38 5.03
C ASN A 345 4.95 -24.88 5.65
N ALA A 346 5.52 -25.56 6.66
CA ALA A 346 6.78 -25.15 7.27
C ALA A 346 7.99 -25.24 6.33
N LEU A 347 7.99 -26.17 5.36
CA LEU A 347 9.02 -26.20 4.30
C LEU A 347 8.97 -24.91 3.46
N SER A 348 7.76 -24.48 3.10
CA SER A 348 7.58 -23.29 2.27
C SER A 348 7.81 -21.98 3.06
N ILE A 349 7.59 -21.98 4.39
CA ILE A 349 8.01 -20.87 5.29
C ILE A 349 9.55 -20.73 5.25
N GLY A 350 10.31 -21.80 4.96
CA GLY A 350 11.78 -21.82 5.02
C GLY A 350 12.52 -21.44 3.76
N GLY A 351 11.84 -20.85 2.77
CA GLY A 351 12.44 -20.56 1.47
C GLY A 351 12.86 -21.83 0.71
N MET A 352 12.26 -22.99 1.02
CA MET A 352 12.50 -24.22 0.26
C MET A 352 11.59 -24.26 -0.97
N ASP A 353 11.95 -23.43 -1.95
CA ASP A 353 11.31 -23.41 -3.26
C ASP A 353 11.51 -24.73 -4.03
N ALA A 354 12.56 -25.47 -3.66
CA ALA A 354 12.87 -26.81 -4.13
C ALA A 354 13.27 -27.73 -2.95
N ALA A 355 12.62 -28.89 -2.85
CA ALA A 355 12.88 -29.90 -1.83
C ALA A 355 13.06 -31.29 -2.47
N PRO A 356 13.97 -32.16 -1.98
CA PRO A 356 14.02 -33.56 -2.41
C PRO A 356 12.69 -34.28 -2.16
N GLU A 357 12.31 -35.21 -3.03
CA GLU A 357 11.09 -36.04 -2.88
C GLU A 357 11.04 -36.80 -1.54
N THR A 358 12.20 -37.09 -0.94
CA THR A 358 12.35 -37.78 0.35
C THR A 358 12.34 -36.86 1.58
N MET A 359 12.14 -35.54 1.43
CA MET A 359 12.23 -34.59 2.54
C MET A 359 10.91 -34.50 3.33
N SER A 360 10.90 -35.05 4.54
CA SER A 360 9.84 -34.80 5.53
C SER A 360 10.11 -33.47 6.28
N PRO A 361 9.08 -32.74 6.75
CA PRO A 361 9.24 -31.72 7.78
C PRO A 361 9.98 -32.23 9.04
N ASP A 362 9.91 -33.53 9.37
CA ASP A 362 10.68 -34.12 10.47
C ASP A 362 12.21 -34.20 10.20
N SER A 363 12.65 -33.85 8.99
CA SER A 363 14.05 -33.89 8.54
C SER A 363 14.72 -32.51 8.40
N LEU A 364 14.06 -31.46 8.88
CA LEU A 364 14.63 -30.12 9.01
C LEU A 364 15.88 -30.11 9.91
N ASN A 365 16.95 -29.46 9.47
CA ASN A 365 18.13 -29.21 10.29
C ASN A 365 18.07 -27.82 10.94
N ASP A 366 18.87 -27.56 11.98
CA ASP A 366 18.81 -26.29 12.71
C ASP A 366 18.97 -25.05 11.83
N ALA A 367 19.84 -25.05 10.81
CA ALA A 367 20.00 -23.91 9.90
C ALA A 367 18.79 -23.68 8.95
N MET A 368 17.87 -24.65 8.88
CA MET A 368 16.55 -24.50 8.26
C MET A 368 15.53 -24.02 9.30
N ILE A 369 15.62 -24.52 10.55
CA ILE A 369 14.76 -24.08 11.67
C ILE A 369 15.01 -22.60 12.02
N ASP A 370 16.27 -22.14 11.95
CA ASP A 370 16.71 -20.75 12.12
C ASP A 370 16.03 -19.77 11.14
N ARG A 371 15.52 -20.25 10.00
CA ARG A 371 14.85 -19.43 8.97
C ARG A 371 13.33 -19.41 9.07
N ILE A 372 12.73 -20.42 9.71
CA ILE A 372 11.27 -20.63 9.79
C ILE A 372 10.69 -20.34 11.16
N SER A 373 11.52 -20.44 12.19
CA SER A 373 11.08 -20.24 13.56
C SER A 373 10.95 -18.74 13.84
N PRO A 374 9.73 -18.22 14.12
CA PRO A 374 9.58 -16.83 14.56
C PRO A 374 10.31 -16.57 15.89
N PHE A 375 10.65 -17.62 16.63
CA PHE A 375 11.37 -17.60 17.90
C PHE A 375 12.88 -17.36 17.76
N ARG A 376 13.44 -17.60 16.57
CA ARG A 376 14.88 -17.49 16.30
C ARG A 376 15.30 -16.17 15.61
N GLY A 377 14.34 -15.30 15.29
CA GLY A 377 14.57 -13.90 14.89
C GLY A 377 14.49 -13.59 13.38
N ALA A 378 14.20 -14.58 12.53
CA ALA A 378 14.35 -14.46 11.08
C ALA A 378 13.52 -13.34 10.42
N LEU A 379 12.27 -13.11 10.82
CA LEU A 379 11.34 -12.27 10.06
C LEU A 379 11.59 -10.77 10.26
N GLU A 380 11.81 -10.31 11.49
CA GLU A 380 12.23 -8.91 11.74
C GLU A 380 13.55 -8.59 11.01
N GLU A 381 14.51 -9.51 11.04
CA GLU A 381 15.78 -9.36 10.31
C GLU A 381 15.58 -9.35 8.78
N GLN A 382 14.69 -10.20 8.23
CA GLN A 382 14.36 -10.21 6.80
C GLN A 382 13.73 -8.89 6.33
N LEU A 383 12.88 -8.27 7.14
CA LEU A 383 12.31 -6.95 6.84
C LEU A 383 13.41 -5.88 6.78
N TYR A 384 14.32 -5.85 7.78
CA TYR A 384 15.45 -4.91 7.76
C TYR A 384 16.44 -5.19 6.61
N GLN A 385 16.76 -6.45 6.31
CA GLN A 385 17.64 -6.82 5.19
C GLN A 385 17.04 -6.43 3.83
N THR A 386 15.72 -6.59 3.66
CA THR A 386 15.01 -6.18 2.43
C THR A 386 15.08 -4.66 2.28
N ARG A 387 14.75 -3.91 3.33
CA ARG A 387 14.72 -2.43 3.29
C ARG A 387 16.12 -1.81 3.16
N ASP A 388 17.15 -2.42 3.75
CA ASP A 388 18.57 -2.06 3.54
C ASP A 388 19.05 -2.37 2.11
N PHE A 389 18.56 -3.44 1.48
CA PHE A 389 18.80 -3.69 0.05
C PHE A 389 18.11 -2.62 -0.82
N GLU A 390 16.81 -2.38 -0.61
CA GLU A 390 16.03 -1.44 -1.42
C GLU A 390 16.58 0.00 -1.29
N LEU A 391 16.97 0.44 -0.08
CA LEU A 391 17.68 1.71 0.15
C LEU A 391 18.99 1.81 -0.65
N ARG A 392 19.79 0.74 -0.69
CA ARG A 392 21.07 0.75 -1.43
C ARG A 392 20.87 0.80 -2.93
N MET A 393 19.78 0.24 -3.44
CA MET A 393 19.43 0.35 -4.86
C MET A 393 18.92 1.74 -5.19
N GLY A 394 18.04 2.31 -4.36
CA GLY A 394 17.56 3.69 -4.48
C GLY A 394 18.69 4.72 -4.45
N LEU A 395 19.57 4.67 -3.45
CA LEU A 395 20.78 5.51 -3.35
C LEU A 395 21.81 5.27 -4.47
N SER A 396 21.63 4.26 -5.31
CA SER A 396 22.42 4.00 -6.52
C SER A 396 21.74 4.51 -7.80
N ASN A 397 20.60 5.21 -7.69
CA ASN A 397 19.71 5.63 -8.77
C ASN A 397 19.31 4.45 -9.68
N MET A 398 18.61 3.45 -9.14
CA MET A 398 18.26 2.25 -9.89
C MET A 398 16.79 1.84 -9.67
N ILE A 399 15.95 2.11 -10.67
CA ILE A 399 14.55 1.66 -10.65
C ILE A 399 14.49 0.13 -10.59
N MET A 400 13.90 -0.37 -9.49
CA MET A 400 13.49 -1.76 -9.36
C MET A 400 12.07 -1.93 -9.91
N PRO A 401 11.82 -2.84 -10.87
CA PRO A 401 10.47 -3.06 -11.38
C PRO A 401 9.53 -3.56 -10.27
N ASN A 402 8.28 -3.10 -10.34
CA ASN A 402 7.17 -3.57 -9.53
C ASN A 402 5.93 -3.76 -10.41
N GLU A 403 5.06 -4.68 -10.01
CA GLU A 403 3.94 -5.17 -10.81
C GLU A 403 2.77 -5.51 -9.89
N PHE A 404 1.98 -4.50 -9.54
CA PHE A 404 0.67 -4.70 -8.93
C PHE A 404 -0.37 -4.96 -10.05
N THR A 405 -1.67 -4.84 -9.76
CA THR A 405 -2.73 -4.67 -10.77
C THR A 405 -3.94 -4.00 -10.13
N ASP A 406 -4.36 -2.82 -10.60
CA ASP A 406 -5.65 -2.21 -10.28
C ASP A 406 -6.65 -2.25 -11.46
N ASN A 407 -7.79 -1.55 -11.34
CA ASN A 407 -8.83 -1.51 -12.36
C ASN A 407 -8.60 -0.42 -13.43
N SER A 408 -7.78 0.61 -13.21
CA SER A 408 -7.51 1.68 -14.21
C SER A 408 -6.82 1.16 -15.47
N VAL A 409 -6.17 0.00 -15.41
CA VAL A 409 -5.71 -0.73 -16.60
C VAL A 409 -6.86 -1.04 -17.58
N LEU A 410 -8.12 -1.09 -17.11
CA LEU A 410 -9.30 -1.27 -17.95
C LEU A 410 -9.52 -0.08 -18.90
N SER A 411 -9.17 1.16 -18.52
CA SER A 411 -9.26 2.32 -19.45
C SER A 411 -8.33 2.07 -20.63
N PHE A 412 -7.04 1.81 -20.36
CA PHE A 412 -6.05 1.50 -21.40
C PHE A 412 -6.51 0.33 -22.30
N VAL A 413 -6.92 -0.81 -21.72
CA VAL A 413 -7.35 -1.95 -22.55
C VAL A 413 -8.60 -1.61 -23.37
N ASN A 414 -9.58 -0.91 -22.80
CA ASN A 414 -10.82 -0.53 -23.51
C ASN A 414 -10.57 0.44 -24.66
N GLU A 415 -9.66 1.40 -24.50
CA GLU A 415 -9.25 2.36 -25.53
C GLU A 415 -8.52 1.69 -26.69
N HIS A 416 -7.77 0.62 -26.41
CA HIS A 416 -6.88 -0.02 -27.38
C HIS A 416 -7.43 -1.34 -27.98
N ARG A 417 -8.66 -1.78 -27.65
CA ARG A 417 -9.24 -3.07 -28.12
C ARG A 417 -9.21 -3.30 -29.63
N ASP A 418 -9.46 -2.25 -30.41
CA ASP A 418 -9.53 -2.32 -31.88
C ASP A 418 -8.14 -2.36 -32.56
N TRP A 419 -7.06 -2.25 -31.79
CA TRP A 419 -5.69 -2.28 -32.32
C TRP A 419 -5.21 -3.71 -32.57
N THR A 420 -4.26 -3.87 -33.50
CA THR A 420 -3.55 -5.15 -33.63
C THR A 420 -2.67 -5.37 -32.39
N ARG A 421 -2.56 -6.63 -31.93
CA ARG A 421 -1.72 -6.97 -30.76
C ARG A 421 -0.27 -6.49 -30.92
N VAL A 422 0.25 -6.48 -32.16
CA VAL A 422 1.59 -5.99 -32.51
C VAL A 422 1.69 -4.47 -32.32
N ARG A 423 0.67 -3.70 -32.70
CA ARG A 423 0.61 -2.24 -32.48
C ARG A 423 0.59 -1.91 -30.97
N VAL A 424 -0.22 -2.64 -30.19
CA VAL A 424 -0.27 -2.48 -28.73
C VAL A 424 1.08 -2.82 -28.09
N GLU A 425 1.74 -3.89 -28.54
CA GLU A 425 3.05 -4.28 -28.00
C GLU A 425 4.14 -3.23 -28.27
N PHE A 426 4.22 -2.67 -29.48
CA PHE A 426 5.15 -1.57 -29.78
C PHE A 426 4.83 -0.27 -29.02
N GLU A 427 3.56 0.07 -28.83
CA GLU A 427 3.16 1.29 -28.10
C GLU A 427 3.45 1.19 -26.60
N LEU A 428 3.22 0.02 -26.00
CA LEU A 428 3.61 -0.24 -24.60
C LEU A 428 5.13 -0.12 -24.43
N ASP A 429 5.93 -0.71 -25.32
CA ASP A 429 7.40 -0.62 -25.23
C ASP A 429 7.87 0.85 -25.36
N ARG A 430 7.26 1.61 -26.28
CA ARG A 430 7.52 3.05 -26.43
C ARG A 430 7.23 3.83 -25.16
N ARG A 431 6.07 3.61 -24.51
CA ARG A 431 5.66 4.32 -23.30
C ARG A 431 6.50 3.93 -22.07
N LEU A 432 6.72 2.63 -21.86
CA LEU A 432 7.54 2.11 -20.77
C LEU A 432 9.01 2.58 -20.90
N TYR A 433 9.58 2.55 -22.11
CA TYR A 433 10.90 3.11 -22.38
C TYR A 433 10.95 4.62 -22.13
N ARG A 434 10.00 5.38 -22.71
CA ARG A 434 9.96 6.85 -22.63
C ARG A 434 10.07 7.27 -21.18
N ASP A 435 9.17 6.77 -20.35
CA ASP A 435 9.04 7.22 -18.98
C ASP A 435 10.20 6.78 -18.08
N THR A 436 10.60 5.50 -18.14
CA THR A 436 11.79 5.01 -17.42
C THR A 436 13.01 5.90 -17.74
N GLN A 437 13.19 6.29 -19.01
CA GLN A 437 14.28 7.16 -19.42
C GLN A 437 14.04 8.67 -19.14
N VAL A 438 12.81 9.14 -18.89
CA VAL A 438 12.56 10.47 -18.30
C VAL A 438 13.13 10.50 -16.88
N HIS A 439 12.78 9.52 -16.03
CA HIS A 439 13.24 9.38 -14.65
C HIS A 439 14.77 9.32 -14.55
N GLU A 440 15.40 8.38 -15.26
CA GLU A 440 16.86 8.21 -15.24
C GLU A 440 17.61 9.42 -15.83
N MET A 441 16.97 10.16 -16.74
CA MET A 441 17.49 11.44 -17.25
C MET A 441 17.34 12.58 -16.22
N GLY A 442 16.27 12.60 -15.42
CA GLY A 442 16.06 13.52 -14.30
C GLY A 442 17.15 13.41 -13.23
N HIS A 443 17.50 12.19 -12.81
CA HIS A 443 18.67 11.94 -11.97
C HIS A 443 19.96 12.52 -12.55
N CYS A 444 20.15 12.34 -13.86
CA CYS A 444 21.29 12.86 -14.60
C CYS A 444 21.27 14.39 -14.84
N MET A 445 20.21 15.09 -14.42
CA MET A 445 20.13 16.55 -14.28
C MET A 445 20.31 17.02 -12.82
N GLY A 446 20.11 16.13 -11.84
CA GLY A 446 20.34 16.41 -10.42
C GLY A 446 19.16 16.10 -9.49
N LEU A 447 18.04 15.57 -10.02
CA LEU A 447 16.90 15.14 -9.21
C LEU A 447 17.22 13.88 -8.39
N ARG A 448 16.54 13.71 -7.27
CA ARG A 448 16.50 12.46 -6.47
C ARG A 448 15.16 11.78 -6.65
N HIS A 449 15.01 10.58 -6.09
CA HIS A 449 13.68 10.01 -5.90
C HIS A 449 12.82 10.92 -5.03
N ASP A 450 11.52 10.86 -5.28
CA ASP A 450 10.50 11.60 -4.56
C ASP A 450 9.29 10.71 -4.30
N PHE A 451 9.32 9.98 -3.20
CA PHE A 451 8.32 8.98 -2.83
C PHE A 451 7.05 9.56 -2.20
N SER A 452 6.79 10.85 -2.44
CA SER A 452 5.57 11.56 -2.05
C SER A 452 4.75 12.04 -3.26
N GLY A 453 5.19 11.76 -4.49
CA GLY A 453 4.51 12.19 -5.71
C GLY A 453 3.07 11.69 -5.79
N THR A 454 2.82 10.47 -5.33
CA THR A 454 1.51 9.80 -5.22
C THR A 454 0.73 10.10 -3.92
N ALA A 455 1.21 11.07 -3.13
CA ALA A 455 0.59 11.62 -1.92
C ALA A 455 0.46 13.16 -1.97
N ASP A 456 0.64 13.78 -3.14
CA ASP A 456 0.59 15.23 -3.36
C ASP A 456 -0.57 15.66 -4.31
N PRO A 457 -1.84 15.53 -3.90
CA PRO A 457 -3.00 15.87 -4.73
C PRO A 457 -3.15 17.37 -5.03
N ALA A 458 -2.31 18.23 -4.44
CA ALA A 458 -2.21 19.64 -4.82
C ALA A 458 -1.43 19.86 -6.13
N ASN A 459 -0.69 18.83 -6.58
CA ASN A 459 0.24 18.89 -7.72
C ASN A 459 0.12 17.69 -8.69
N TYR A 460 -0.96 16.90 -8.63
CA TYR A 460 -1.25 15.82 -9.58
C TYR A 460 -1.40 16.31 -11.04
N TYR A 461 -1.36 15.39 -12.00
CA TYR A 461 -1.58 15.70 -13.40
C TYR A 461 -3.03 16.16 -13.69
N ASP A 462 -3.20 17.04 -14.69
CA ASP A 462 -4.47 17.69 -15.05
C ASP A 462 -5.69 16.76 -15.12
N GLY A 463 -5.52 15.56 -15.70
CA GLY A 463 -6.60 14.58 -15.87
C GLY A 463 -7.23 14.12 -14.55
N TYR A 464 -6.49 14.18 -13.43
CA TYR A 464 -6.99 13.82 -12.12
C TYR A 464 -8.18 14.69 -11.73
N TYR A 465 -8.03 16.02 -11.83
CA TYR A 465 -9.01 16.98 -11.33
C TYR A 465 -10.34 16.89 -12.07
N THR A 466 -10.33 16.66 -13.39
CA THR A 466 -11.56 16.52 -14.17
C THR A 466 -12.32 15.23 -13.82
N ILE A 467 -11.62 14.10 -13.62
CA ILE A 467 -12.25 12.83 -13.23
C ILE A 467 -12.76 12.92 -11.78
N ASN A 468 -11.96 13.52 -10.88
CA ASN A 468 -12.29 13.74 -9.48
C ASN A 468 -13.53 14.65 -9.29
N GLU A 469 -13.66 15.72 -10.08
CA GLU A 469 -14.84 16.61 -10.08
C GLU A 469 -16.07 15.95 -10.71
N ARG A 470 -15.91 15.13 -11.76
CA ARG A 470 -17.05 14.43 -12.40
C ARG A 470 -17.63 13.34 -11.50
N PHE A 471 -16.77 12.60 -10.80
CA PHE A 471 -17.12 11.48 -9.94
C PHE A 471 -16.65 11.74 -8.50
N PRO A 472 -17.29 12.66 -7.76
CA PRO A 472 -17.00 12.83 -6.34
C PRO A 472 -17.34 11.54 -5.58
N PHE A 473 -16.59 11.25 -4.53
CA PHE A 473 -16.97 10.21 -3.58
C PHE A 473 -18.17 10.68 -2.72
N PRO A 474 -19.04 9.77 -2.27
CA PRO A 474 -20.13 10.10 -1.34
C PRO A 474 -19.60 10.58 0.03
N ASP A 475 -20.40 11.38 0.74
CA ASP A 475 -20.19 11.70 2.15
C ASP A 475 -21.04 10.74 3.02
N PRO A 476 -20.49 9.97 3.97
CA PRO A 476 -21.26 9.10 4.86
C PRO A 476 -22.28 9.87 5.71
N ASN A 477 -22.12 11.19 5.90
CA ASN A 477 -23.13 12.00 6.58
C ASN A 477 -24.45 12.07 5.79
N ASP A 478 -24.45 11.83 4.47
CA ASP A 478 -25.68 11.68 3.67
C ASP A 478 -26.36 10.31 3.89
N PHE A 479 -25.65 9.33 4.45
CA PHE A 479 -26.12 7.96 4.71
C PHE A 479 -26.51 7.72 6.17
N ASN A 480 -26.15 8.60 7.10
CA ASN A 480 -26.67 8.59 8.47
C ASN A 480 -28.12 9.09 8.48
N THR A 481 -29.08 8.17 8.43
CA THR A 481 -30.51 8.49 8.37
C THR A 481 -31.26 8.19 9.66
N ASP A 482 -30.74 7.28 10.50
CA ASP A 482 -31.35 6.89 11.77
C ASP A 482 -31.08 7.89 12.93
N GLY A 483 -30.02 8.69 12.83
CA GLY A 483 -29.59 9.67 13.84
C GLY A 483 -28.74 9.09 14.99
N THR A 484 -28.26 7.85 14.86
CA THR A 484 -27.27 7.22 15.76
C THR A 484 -25.86 7.59 15.28
N PRO A 485 -24.89 7.92 16.17
CA PRO A 485 -23.51 8.22 15.74
C PRO A 485 -22.83 7.02 15.05
N GLY A 486 -22.62 7.11 13.73
CA GLY A 486 -22.05 6.04 12.89
C GLY A 486 -22.87 5.80 11.62
N LEU A 487 -22.84 4.56 11.12
CA LEU A 487 -23.79 4.03 10.14
C LEU A 487 -24.31 2.69 10.69
N SER A 488 -25.60 2.39 10.51
CA SER A 488 -26.13 1.05 10.77
C SER A 488 -25.66 0.03 9.71
N PRO A 489 -25.85 -1.29 9.87
CA PRO A 489 -25.38 -2.28 8.90
C PRO A 489 -25.92 -2.07 7.48
N ALA A 490 -27.16 -1.59 7.37
CA ALA A 490 -27.79 -1.25 6.10
C ALA A 490 -27.21 0.05 5.51
N GLU A 491 -27.10 1.11 6.31
CA GLU A 491 -26.56 2.40 5.85
C GLU A 491 -25.07 2.32 5.49
N GLN A 492 -24.29 1.50 6.20
CA GLN A 492 -22.92 1.15 5.81
C GLN A 492 -22.94 0.46 4.45
N THR A 493 -23.82 -0.54 4.25
CA THR A 493 -23.92 -1.23 2.95
C THR A 493 -24.31 -0.29 1.81
N ASP A 494 -25.31 0.59 2.02
CA ASP A 494 -25.74 1.57 1.02
C ASP A 494 -24.62 2.58 0.68
N PHE A 495 -23.84 3.01 1.67
CA PHE A 495 -22.68 3.90 1.52
C PHE A 495 -21.53 3.21 0.78
N GLU A 496 -21.20 1.99 1.17
CA GLU A 496 -20.19 1.13 0.55
C GLU A 496 -20.53 0.88 -0.93
N ASP A 497 -21.75 0.47 -1.24
CA ASP A 497 -22.20 0.22 -2.61
C ASP A 497 -22.19 1.52 -3.47
N ALA A 498 -22.47 2.68 -2.86
CA ALA A 498 -22.37 3.98 -3.54
C ALA A 498 -20.92 4.40 -3.82
N TYR A 499 -19.98 4.16 -2.91
CA TYR A 499 -18.56 4.42 -3.13
C TYR A 499 -17.89 3.35 -4.02
N GLU A 500 -18.30 2.08 -3.95
CA GLU A 500 -17.98 1.02 -4.91
C GLU A 500 -18.29 1.50 -6.34
N ALA A 501 -19.50 2.04 -6.57
CA ALA A 501 -19.89 2.63 -7.83
C ALA A 501 -19.06 3.88 -8.21
N ALA A 502 -18.83 4.81 -7.28
CA ALA A 502 -18.06 6.03 -7.55
C ALA A 502 -16.59 5.74 -7.91
N ARG A 503 -15.91 4.85 -7.15
CA ARG A 503 -14.55 4.41 -7.45
C ARG A 503 -14.48 3.65 -8.77
N ARG A 504 -15.43 2.74 -9.04
CA ARG A 504 -15.51 2.05 -10.33
C ARG A 504 -15.55 3.04 -11.49
N LEU A 505 -16.34 4.12 -11.39
CA LEU A 505 -16.42 5.15 -12.43
C LEU A 505 -15.09 5.90 -12.60
N ARG A 506 -14.38 6.21 -11.50
CA ARG A 506 -13.04 6.82 -11.53
C ARG A 506 -11.98 5.90 -12.16
N GLU A 507 -11.91 4.65 -11.71
CA GLU A 507 -11.00 3.62 -12.22
C GLU A 507 -11.25 3.38 -13.72
N LEU A 508 -12.50 3.20 -14.14
CA LEU A 508 -12.85 3.02 -15.56
C LEU A 508 -12.63 4.28 -16.43
N ALA A 509 -12.51 5.46 -15.83
CA ALA A 509 -12.08 6.69 -16.50
C ALA A 509 -10.56 6.93 -16.44
N GLY A 510 -9.80 6.01 -15.82
CA GLY A 510 -8.35 6.03 -15.73
C GLY A 510 -7.79 7.02 -14.70
N ILE A 511 -8.47 7.25 -13.56
CA ILE A 511 -8.03 8.26 -12.58
C ILE A 511 -6.59 8.04 -12.09
N ASP A 512 -6.22 6.78 -11.86
CA ASP A 512 -4.96 6.43 -11.18
C ASP A 512 -3.75 6.79 -12.05
N GLN A 513 -3.89 6.77 -13.38
CA GLN A 513 -2.88 7.27 -14.32
C GLN A 513 -2.44 8.69 -13.97
N TRP A 514 -3.33 9.54 -13.46
CA TRP A 514 -3.09 10.96 -13.21
C TRP A 514 -2.74 11.27 -11.74
N ALA A 515 -2.84 10.29 -10.84
CA ALA A 515 -2.68 10.45 -9.39
C ALA A 515 -1.20 10.43 -8.94
N ASN A 516 -0.40 11.32 -9.51
CA ASN A 516 1.03 11.52 -9.18
C ASN A 516 1.49 12.94 -9.57
N SER A 517 2.39 13.55 -8.80
CA SER A 517 3.00 14.88 -9.07
C SER A 517 4.46 14.84 -9.59
N SER A 518 5.16 13.70 -9.48
CA SER A 518 6.58 13.55 -9.87
C SER A 518 6.86 12.20 -10.53
N VAL A 519 7.59 12.23 -11.65
CA VAL A 519 8.13 11.03 -12.31
C VAL A 519 9.17 10.32 -11.44
N MET A 520 9.73 10.99 -10.44
CA MET A 520 10.76 10.46 -9.55
C MET A 520 10.19 9.58 -8.43
N ASP A 521 8.87 9.40 -8.36
CA ASP A 521 8.19 8.46 -7.48
C ASP A 521 8.23 7.02 -8.04
N TYR A 522 8.25 6.02 -7.14
CA TYR A 522 7.99 4.62 -7.47
C TYR A 522 6.51 4.31 -7.24
N THR A 523 5.64 4.80 -8.12
CA THR A 523 4.20 4.45 -8.17
C THR A 523 3.97 2.92 -8.10
N PRO A 524 2.82 2.42 -7.62
CA PRO A 524 2.55 0.98 -7.58
C PRO A 524 2.50 0.33 -8.97
N GLU A 525 1.91 1.00 -9.95
CA GLU A 525 1.54 0.46 -11.27
C GLU A 525 2.37 1.03 -12.43
N TRP A 526 2.25 0.46 -13.62
CA TRP A 526 2.99 0.91 -14.81
C TRP A 526 2.33 2.10 -15.53
N TYR A 527 1.00 2.14 -15.66
CA TYR A 527 0.26 3.25 -16.30
C TYR A 527 0.20 4.52 -15.45
N MET A 528 0.51 4.46 -14.16
CA MET A 528 0.69 5.67 -13.33
C MET A 528 1.93 6.48 -13.71
N ARG A 529 2.87 5.88 -14.45
CA ARG A 529 4.15 6.51 -14.82
C ARG A 529 4.14 7.13 -16.21
N ILE A 530 3.48 6.49 -17.20
CA ILE A 530 3.58 6.76 -18.66
C ILE A 530 3.31 8.21 -19.13
N ASN A 531 2.91 9.13 -18.25
CA ASN A 531 2.80 10.56 -18.52
C ASN A 531 4.19 11.25 -18.68
N GLY A 532 5.25 10.76 -18.03
CA GLY A 532 6.56 11.42 -17.99
C GLY A 532 6.69 12.38 -16.80
N ALA A 533 7.43 13.49 -16.96
CA ALA A 533 7.68 14.48 -15.91
C ALA A 533 6.43 15.29 -15.51
N GLY A 534 6.29 15.53 -14.20
CA GLY A 534 5.17 16.24 -13.56
C GLY A 534 5.53 17.62 -13.00
N TYR A 535 4.58 18.24 -12.29
CA TYR A 535 4.73 19.62 -11.81
C TYR A 535 5.89 19.79 -10.84
N HIS A 536 6.13 18.83 -9.94
CA HIS A 536 7.28 18.90 -9.04
C HIS A 536 8.60 18.89 -9.81
N ASP A 537 8.73 18.00 -10.81
CA ASP A 537 9.95 17.85 -11.60
C ASP A 537 10.30 19.12 -12.40
N PHE A 538 9.30 19.74 -13.02
CA PHE A 538 9.47 20.97 -13.78
C PHE A 538 9.85 22.17 -12.90
N MET A 539 9.27 22.26 -11.71
CA MET A 539 9.66 23.23 -10.70
C MET A 539 11.09 22.96 -10.21
N ALA A 540 11.42 21.72 -9.86
CA ALA A 540 12.74 21.35 -9.33
C ALA A 540 13.88 21.61 -10.32
N ILE A 541 13.67 21.38 -11.63
CA ILE A 541 14.63 21.77 -12.69
C ILE A 541 14.71 23.29 -12.84
N SER A 542 13.59 24.01 -12.81
CA SER A 542 13.56 25.49 -12.88
C SER A 542 14.26 26.14 -11.68
N TYR A 543 14.14 25.52 -10.51
CA TYR A 543 14.81 25.91 -9.28
C TYR A 543 16.31 25.62 -9.34
N GLY A 544 16.70 24.39 -9.67
CA GLY A 544 18.11 23.97 -9.76
C GLY A 544 18.91 24.67 -10.85
N TYR A 545 18.27 25.07 -11.96
CA TYR A 545 18.93 25.77 -13.07
C TYR A 545 18.86 27.30 -12.97
N GLY A 546 17.78 27.84 -12.38
CA GLY A 546 17.43 29.25 -12.46
C GLY A 546 17.09 29.96 -11.15
N ASP A 547 17.09 29.28 -10.00
CA ASP A 547 16.54 29.78 -8.74
C ASP A 547 15.07 30.28 -8.90
N ILE A 548 14.23 29.56 -9.67
CA ILE A 548 12.81 29.86 -9.92
C ILE A 548 11.91 28.80 -9.27
N VAL A 549 10.84 29.23 -8.59
CA VAL A 549 9.77 28.38 -8.02
C VAL A 549 8.40 28.87 -8.51
N ASP A 550 7.32 28.11 -8.28
CA ASP A 550 5.97 28.49 -8.73
C ASP A 550 5.14 29.19 -7.65
N ILE A 551 4.31 30.14 -8.09
CA ILE A 551 3.16 30.66 -7.33
C ILE A 551 1.91 30.68 -8.21
N TYR A 552 0.74 30.52 -7.60
CA TYR A 552 -0.54 30.73 -8.25
C TYR A 552 -0.87 32.23 -8.39
N ASP A 553 -1.28 32.63 -9.59
CA ASP A 553 -1.96 33.89 -9.88
C ASP A 553 -3.48 33.64 -9.85
N ASN A 554 -4.08 33.81 -8.68
CA ASN A 554 -5.52 33.61 -8.47
C ASN A 554 -6.39 34.71 -9.11
N SER A 555 -5.80 35.67 -9.83
CA SER A 555 -6.56 36.55 -10.74
C SER A 555 -6.78 35.94 -12.12
N ARG A 556 -6.19 34.76 -12.42
CA ARG A 556 -6.29 34.07 -13.70
C ARG A 556 -6.67 32.59 -13.58
N ALA A 557 -7.40 32.09 -14.57
CA ALA A 557 -7.66 30.67 -14.76
C ALA A 557 -6.41 29.97 -15.31
N GLY A 558 -6.39 28.63 -15.35
CA GLY A 558 -5.25 27.85 -15.88
C GLY A 558 -4.91 28.17 -17.35
N ASP A 559 -5.89 28.62 -18.15
CA ASP A 559 -5.71 29.09 -19.52
C ASP A 559 -5.17 30.55 -19.63
N GLY A 560 -4.81 31.17 -18.50
CA GLY A 560 -4.34 32.55 -18.42
C GLY A 560 -5.43 33.61 -18.54
N THR A 561 -6.71 33.26 -18.70
CA THR A 561 -7.79 34.25 -18.78
C THR A 561 -8.13 34.86 -17.42
N GLY A 562 -8.46 36.15 -17.39
CA GLY A 562 -8.75 36.87 -16.14
C GLY A 562 -10.08 36.46 -15.51
N ARG A 563 -10.06 36.02 -14.25
CA ARG A 563 -11.24 35.60 -13.47
C ARG A 563 -11.28 36.25 -12.08
N ALA A 564 -12.36 35.99 -11.34
CA ALA A 564 -12.42 36.29 -9.90
C ALA A 564 -11.58 35.26 -9.11
N ALA A 565 -11.01 35.70 -7.98
CA ALA A 565 -10.23 34.83 -7.09
C ALA A 565 -11.11 33.79 -6.37
N LEU A 566 -10.62 32.55 -6.30
CA LEU A 566 -11.27 31.46 -5.57
C LEU A 566 -10.75 31.37 -4.12
N PRO A 567 -11.50 30.73 -3.21
CA PRO A 567 -10.99 30.31 -1.90
C PRO A 567 -9.74 29.41 -2.02
N LEU A 568 -8.87 29.43 -1.00
CA LEU A 568 -7.62 28.66 -0.98
C LEU A 568 -7.82 27.16 -1.27
N GLY A 569 -8.73 26.51 -0.54
CA GLY A 569 -9.02 25.08 -0.68
C GLY A 569 -9.78 24.67 -1.95
N SER A 570 -9.82 25.53 -2.98
CA SER A 570 -10.34 25.18 -4.31
C SER A 570 -9.41 25.57 -5.46
N LEU A 571 -8.13 25.88 -5.17
CA LEU A 571 -7.11 26.14 -6.18
C LEU A 571 -6.47 24.82 -6.65
N THR A 572 -6.40 24.62 -7.96
CA THR A 572 -5.76 23.46 -8.61
C THR A 572 -4.91 23.92 -9.81
N PRO A 573 -3.97 23.10 -10.32
CA PRO A 573 -3.22 23.40 -11.54
C PRO A 573 -4.11 23.78 -12.72
N VAL A 574 -5.19 23.02 -12.95
CA VAL A 574 -6.12 23.23 -14.07
C VAL A 574 -6.94 24.51 -13.96
N ASN A 575 -7.28 24.98 -12.74
CA ASN A 575 -8.21 26.10 -12.55
C ASN A 575 -7.54 27.44 -12.18
N THR A 576 -6.23 27.44 -11.93
CA THR A 576 -5.46 28.61 -11.49
C THR A 576 -4.10 28.67 -12.17
N MET A 577 -3.79 29.79 -12.82
CA MET A 577 -2.51 29.98 -13.51
C MET A 577 -1.32 29.86 -12.53
N ARG A 578 -0.38 28.95 -12.79
CA ARG A 578 0.94 28.95 -12.13
C ARG A 578 1.89 29.90 -12.86
N VAL A 579 2.71 30.64 -12.12
CA VAL A 579 3.77 31.50 -12.67
C VAL A 579 5.08 31.37 -11.91
N GLY A 580 6.18 31.29 -12.65
CA GLY A 580 7.52 31.28 -12.10
C GLY A 580 7.88 32.60 -11.41
N ILE A 581 8.39 32.51 -10.18
CA ILE A 581 8.89 33.61 -9.36
C ILE A 581 10.36 33.35 -8.95
N LYS A 582 11.15 34.42 -8.79
CA LYS A 582 12.54 34.30 -8.33
C LYS A 582 12.58 33.99 -6.83
N TRP A 583 13.13 32.84 -6.45
CA TRP A 583 13.40 32.47 -5.06
C TRP A 583 14.68 33.15 -4.53
N TYR A 584 14.77 33.35 -3.22
CA TYR A 584 15.91 33.99 -2.56
C TYR A 584 16.13 33.48 -1.13
N HIS A 585 17.39 33.13 -0.82
CA HIS A 585 17.79 32.43 0.40
C HIS A 585 17.75 33.30 1.68
N GLY A 586 17.95 34.61 1.59
CA GLY A 586 17.99 35.48 2.76
C GLY A 586 19.14 35.24 3.74
N GLY A 587 19.07 35.92 4.89
CA GLY A 587 20.04 35.83 5.97
C GLY A 587 21.24 36.77 5.85
N GLU A 588 21.37 37.55 4.76
CA GLU A 588 22.43 38.57 4.68
C GLU A 588 22.21 39.69 5.71
N THR A 589 23.26 40.17 6.38
CA THR A 589 23.15 41.32 7.30
C THR A 589 22.85 42.61 6.57
N CYS A 590 21.84 43.36 7.03
CA CYS A 590 21.34 44.59 6.42
C CYS A 590 21.14 45.70 7.45
N SER A 591 20.91 46.94 6.99
CA SER A 591 20.41 48.07 7.80
C SER A 591 19.24 48.79 7.14
N VAL A 592 19.05 48.64 5.83
CA VAL A 592 17.86 49.03 5.05
C VAL A 592 17.57 47.98 3.96
N ASP A 593 16.36 47.95 3.42
CA ASP A 593 15.96 46.99 2.37
C ASP A 593 16.89 47.03 1.13
N ALA A 594 17.43 48.20 0.79
CA ALA A 594 18.36 48.37 -0.33
C ALA A 594 19.73 47.68 -0.13
N ASP A 595 20.07 47.25 1.09
CA ASP A 595 21.25 46.41 1.34
C ASP A 595 21.01 44.96 0.89
N CYS A 596 19.75 44.51 0.87
CA CYS A 596 19.35 43.15 0.50
C CYS A 596 19.44 42.96 -1.03
N PRO A 597 20.06 41.88 -1.54
CA PRO A 597 20.26 41.70 -2.97
C PRO A 597 18.96 41.72 -3.80
N TYR A 598 17.92 41.02 -3.33
CA TYR A 598 16.67 40.78 -4.05
C TYR A 598 15.51 41.66 -3.55
N SER A 599 15.80 42.82 -2.95
CA SER A 599 14.77 43.85 -2.72
C SER A 599 14.51 44.65 -4.00
N THR A 600 13.42 45.41 -4.04
CA THR A 600 13.06 46.26 -5.21
C THR A 600 14.10 47.33 -5.56
N GLY A 601 14.99 47.69 -4.62
CA GLY A 601 16.12 48.60 -4.83
C GLY A 601 17.50 47.92 -4.73
N GLY A 602 17.52 46.59 -4.59
CA GLY A 602 18.69 45.79 -4.27
C GLY A 602 19.67 45.57 -5.42
N SER A 603 20.87 45.08 -5.09
CA SER A 603 21.95 44.85 -6.08
C SER A 603 21.67 43.75 -7.12
N ARG A 604 20.56 43.02 -6.98
CA ARG A 604 20.00 42.02 -7.90
C ARG A 604 18.52 42.25 -8.21
N ALA A 605 18.00 43.46 -8.04
CA ALA A 605 16.61 43.79 -8.40
C ALA A 605 16.28 43.48 -9.88
N ASN A 606 17.29 43.42 -10.75
CA ASN A 606 17.18 43.03 -12.16
C ASN A 606 17.27 41.51 -12.42
N GLU A 607 17.43 40.68 -11.39
CA GLU A 607 17.27 39.22 -11.44
C GLU A 607 15.88 38.76 -10.93
N LEU A 608 15.03 39.69 -10.46
CA LEU A 608 13.64 39.45 -10.08
C LEU A 608 12.75 39.27 -11.31
N LEU A 609 11.77 38.37 -11.23
CA LEU A 609 10.78 38.16 -12.28
C LEU A 609 9.58 39.12 -12.11
N PRO A 610 8.75 39.34 -13.15
CA PRO A 610 7.55 40.17 -13.03
C PRO A 610 6.62 39.75 -11.88
N ALA A 611 6.54 38.43 -11.60
CA ALA A 611 5.77 37.86 -10.50
C ALA A 611 6.24 38.34 -9.11
N ASN A 612 7.55 38.53 -8.87
CA ASN A 612 8.06 39.13 -7.63
C ASN A 612 7.53 40.56 -7.45
N MET A 613 7.53 41.34 -8.54
CA MET A 613 7.15 42.74 -8.53
C MET A 613 5.63 42.96 -8.43
N SER A 614 4.81 41.99 -8.84
CA SER A 614 3.34 42.04 -8.77
C SER A 614 2.76 41.42 -7.48
N SER A 615 3.45 40.45 -6.89
CA SER A 615 3.10 39.88 -5.56
C SER A 615 3.64 40.71 -4.40
N GLY A 616 4.81 41.35 -4.59
CA GLY A 616 5.55 42.01 -3.52
C GLY A 616 6.58 41.11 -2.83
N LEU A 617 6.67 39.82 -3.20
CA LEU A 617 7.66 38.86 -2.72
C LEU A 617 9.07 39.24 -3.20
N THR A 618 9.67 40.15 -2.45
CA THR A 618 11.01 40.73 -2.63
C THR A 618 11.61 40.99 -1.25
N GLN A 619 12.93 40.84 -1.11
CA GLN A 619 13.56 40.88 0.22
C GLN A 619 13.31 42.20 0.97
N THR A 620 13.06 42.09 2.27
CA THR A 620 13.00 43.21 3.22
C THR A 620 14.03 43.04 4.34
N CYS A 621 14.42 44.14 5.00
CA CYS A 621 15.40 44.14 6.08
C CYS A 621 14.70 44.18 7.44
N GLY A 622 14.85 43.10 8.23
CA GLY A 622 14.13 42.93 9.47
C GLY A 622 14.84 42.02 10.46
N SER A 623 14.25 41.79 11.63
CA SER A 623 14.84 40.94 12.67
C SER A 623 14.28 39.50 12.71
N PHE A 624 13.29 39.16 11.86
CA PHE A 624 12.79 37.80 11.58
C PHE A 624 13.07 36.72 12.65
N GLY A 625 12.34 36.78 13.78
CA GLY A 625 12.46 35.82 14.89
C GLY A 625 13.74 35.90 15.75
N ARG A 626 14.76 36.67 15.36
CA ARG A 626 16.04 36.80 16.08
C ARG A 626 15.88 37.59 17.38
N THR A 627 16.44 37.03 18.45
CA THR A 627 16.50 37.65 19.79
C THR A 627 17.80 38.42 20.05
N ASP A 628 18.78 38.36 19.15
CA ASP A 628 20.08 39.05 19.27
C ASP A 628 20.08 40.51 18.79
N GLY A 629 18.97 40.96 18.18
CA GLY A 629 18.79 42.33 17.69
C GLY A 629 19.55 42.65 16.40
N LEU A 630 20.10 41.65 15.70
CA LEU A 630 20.65 41.83 14.36
C LEU A 630 19.53 41.89 13.32
N THR A 631 19.66 42.81 12.36
CA THR A 631 18.83 42.88 11.17
C THR A 631 19.45 42.09 10.02
N THR A 632 18.66 41.21 9.42
CA THR A 632 19.01 40.38 8.26
C THR A 632 17.94 40.50 7.18
N CYS A 633 18.30 40.20 5.95
CA CYS A 633 17.36 40.10 4.84
C CYS A 633 16.44 38.88 5.00
N SER A 634 15.17 39.02 4.64
CA SER A 634 14.23 37.90 4.56
C SER A 634 14.66 36.84 3.54
N ASN A 635 14.21 35.60 3.77
CA ASN A 635 14.13 34.55 2.77
C ASN A 635 12.74 34.53 2.13
N PHE A 636 12.61 33.89 0.98
CA PHE A 636 11.35 33.75 0.26
C PHE A 636 10.26 33.14 1.16
N ASP A 637 10.60 32.07 1.86
CA ASP A 637 9.66 31.23 2.62
C ASP A 637 8.95 32.01 3.76
N VAL A 638 9.67 32.92 4.44
CA VAL A 638 9.08 33.82 5.46
C VAL A 638 8.24 34.93 4.83
N ASP A 639 8.68 35.50 3.71
CA ASP A 639 7.90 36.53 3.01
C ASP A 639 6.61 35.93 2.41
N SER A 640 6.63 34.68 1.93
CA SER A 640 5.45 33.97 1.42
C SER A 640 4.49 33.54 2.52
N ALA A 641 4.99 33.09 3.68
CA ALA A 641 4.15 32.83 4.85
C ALA A 641 3.46 34.12 5.34
N ALA A 642 4.20 35.22 5.49
CA ALA A 642 3.65 36.51 5.89
C ALA A 642 2.65 37.09 4.86
N MET A 643 2.83 36.79 3.56
CA MET A 643 1.86 37.12 2.52
C MET A 643 0.54 36.37 2.71
N LEU A 644 0.56 35.09 3.10
CA LEU A 644 -0.64 34.32 3.40
C LEU A 644 -1.30 34.73 4.73
N GLU A 645 -0.53 34.89 5.81
CA GLU A 645 -1.04 35.34 7.13
C GLU A 645 -1.78 36.68 7.06
N SER A 646 -1.36 37.57 6.15
CA SER A 646 -1.96 38.89 5.97
C SER A 646 -3.06 38.95 4.89
N ALA A 647 -3.37 37.81 4.24
CA ALA A 647 -4.37 37.74 3.18
C ALA A 647 -5.81 37.57 3.68
N GLY A 648 -6.77 37.80 2.78
CA GLY A 648 -8.17 37.40 2.97
C GLY A 648 -8.44 35.99 2.42
N ALA A 649 -9.65 35.48 2.63
CA ALA A 649 -10.06 34.11 2.28
C ALA A 649 -9.88 33.69 0.79
N ALA A 650 -9.66 34.66 -0.11
CA ALA A 650 -9.28 34.44 -1.51
C ALA A 650 -8.10 35.39 -1.85
N PRO A 651 -6.84 34.99 -1.59
CA PRO A 651 -5.67 35.81 -1.91
C PRO A 651 -5.49 35.94 -3.42
N ALA A 652 -4.89 37.05 -3.90
CA ALA A 652 -4.57 37.22 -5.31
C ALA A 652 -3.34 36.40 -5.75
N TRP A 653 -2.41 36.15 -4.82
CA TRP A 653 -1.20 35.37 -5.00
C TRP A 653 -1.14 34.32 -3.90
N VAL A 654 -0.82 33.08 -4.25
CA VAL A 654 -0.73 31.95 -3.31
C VAL A 654 0.53 31.14 -3.66
N PRO A 655 1.42 30.81 -2.70
CA PRO A 655 2.55 29.93 -2.95
C PRO A 655 2.10 28.55 -3.44
N VAL A 656 2.89 27.89 -4.29
CA VAL A 656 2.72 26.46 -4.52
C VAL A 656 3.65 25.72 -3.55
N GLU A 657 3.05 24.90 -2.70
CA GLU A 657 3.77 23.92 -1.88
C GLU A 657 3.80 22.58 -2.64
N TYR A 658 4.90 21.85 -2.50
CA TYR A 658 5.12 20.52 -3.10
C TYR A 658 5.58 19.59 -1.98
N PHE A 659 5.02 18.37 -1.91
CA PHE A 659 5.47 17.39 -0.93
C PHE A 659 6.70 16.64 -1.48
N TYR A 660 7.73 16.42 -0.66
CA TYR A 660 9.02 15.86 -1.11
C TYR A 660 9.61 14.83 -0.14
N CYS A 661 9.98 13.64 -0.64
CA CYS A 661 10.48 12.56 0.20
C CYS A 661 11.56 11.66 -0.45
N GLU A 662 12.81 11.76 0.01
CA GLU A 662 13.95 10.99 -0.52
C GLU A 662 14.11 9.57 0.07
N ASP A 663 14.99 8.76 -0.56
CA ASP A 663 15.33 7.38 -0.19
C ASP A 663 15.55 7.14 1.31
N ILE A 664 16.25 8.06 1.98
CA ILE A 664 16.59 7.97 3.40
C ILE A 664 15.34 8.14 4.27
N ARG A 665 14.37 8.94 3.83
CA ARG A 665 13.09 9.15 4.54
C ARG A 665 12.18 7.95 4.37
N SER A 666 12.04 7.44 3.14
CA SER A 666 11.26 6.23 2.85
C SER A 666 11.83 5.00 3.58
N SER A 667 13.14 4.77 3.47
CA SER A 667 13.79 3.65 4.16
C SER A 667 13.75 3.77 5.69
N THR A 668 13.63 4.97 6.27
CA THR A 668 13.39 5.13 7.72
C THR A 668 11.91 5.12 8.10
N ARG A 669 10.95 5.12 7.16
CA ARG A 669 9.50 5.38 7.39
C ARG A 669 9.25 6.65 8.22
N SER A 670 10.15 7.63 8.17
CA SER A 670 10.13 8.77 9.11
C SER A 670 9.17 9.89 8.71
N LEU A 671 8.35 9.65 7.69
CA LEU A 671 7.22 10.44 7.22
C LEU A 671 6.14 9.47 6.70
N PRO A 672 4.84 9.73 6.92
CA PRO A 672 3.74 9.01 6.26
C PRO A 672 3.53 9.59 4.85
N GLY A 673 2.97 8.80 3.91
CA GLY A 673 2.86 9.22 2.49
C GLY A 673 4.24 9.40 1.83
N CYS A 674 5.15 8.47 2.10
CA CYS A 674 6.55 8.48 1.68
C CYS A 674 7.03 7.05 1.34
N SER A 675 6.12 6.11 1.10
CA SER A 675 6.45 4.68 1.00
C SER A 675 6.56 4.28 -0.46
N ILE A 676 7.64 3.58 -0.83
CA ILE A 676 7.73 3.03 -2.18
C ILE A 676 6.48 2.20 -2.50
N PHE A 677 5.88 2.44 -3.67
CA PHE A 677 4.66 1.81 -4.15
C PHE A 677 3.38 2.12 -3.36
N ASP A 678 3.32 3.18 -2.54
CA ASP A 678 2.03 3.74 -2.06
C ASP A 678 1.38 4.69 -3.09
N ALA A 679 0.07 4.93 -2.93
CA ALA A 679 -0.70 5.87 -3.75
C ALA A 679 -2.10 6.15 -3.17
N GLY A 680 -2.46 7.43 -3.07
CA GLY A 680 -3.81 7.87 -2.72
C GLY A 680 -3.89 9.36 -2.40
N ASP A 681 -5.06 9.97 -2.57
CA ASP A 681 -5.30 11.38 -2.23
C ASP A 681 -5.55 11.63 -0.72
N SER A 682 -5.44 10.58 0.10
CA SER A 682 -5.54 10.55 1.56
C SER A 682 -4.84 9.28 2.10
N PHE A 683 -4.54 9.23 3.40
CA PHE A 683 -3.97 8.02 4.01
C PHE A 683 -4.93 6.83 3.97
N ARG A 684 -6.24 7.05 4.13
CA ARG A 684 -7.25 5.98 3.92
C ARG A 684 -7.29 5.51 2.48
N GLU A 685 -7.11 6.39 1.50
CA GLU A 685 -7.00 5.98 0.10
C GLU A 685 -5.77 5.10 -0.15
N ILE A 686 -4.61 5.46 0.43
CA ILE A 686 -3.41 4.60 0.44
C ILE A 686 -3.70 3.19 1.01
N VAL A 687 -4.42 3.10 2.14
CA VAL A 687 -4.76 1.79 2.76
C VAL A 687 -5.64 0.93 1.83
N ARG A 688 -6.62 1.53 1.15
CA ARG A 688 -7.47 0.82 0.18
C ARG A 688 -6.67 0.37 -1.03
N THR A 689 -5.85 1.23 -1.61
CA THR A 689 -5.07 0.93 -2.80
C THR A 689 -4.13 -0.25 -2.53
N GLN A 690 -3.44 -0.28 -1.38
CA GLN A 690 -2.64 -1.44 -0.98
C GLN A 690 -3.48 -2.70 -0.75
N THR A 691 -4.63 -2.58 -0.09
CA THR A 691 -5.51 -3.73 0.16
C THR A 691 -6.05 -4.32 -1.14
N GLN A 692 -6.50 -3.47 -2.08
CA GLN A 692 -6.97 -3.88 -3.39
C GLN A 692 -5.84 -4.46 -4.25
N ALA A 693 -4.63 -3.91 -4.19
CA ALA A 693 -3.46 -4.45 -4.88
C ALA A 693 -3.04 -5.83 -4.32
N TYR A 694 -3.19 -6.06 -3.01
CA TYR A 694 -3.06 -7.37 -2.38
C TYR A 694 -4.15 -8.36 -2.81
N GLU A 695 -5.40 -7.92 -3.00
CA GLU A 695 -6.50 -8.76 -3.48
C GLU A 695 -6.38 -9.11 -4.97
N ARG A 696 -6.36 -8.10 -5.84
CA ARG A 696 -6.18 -8.25 -7.30
C ARG A 696 -4.85 -8.97 -7.63
N GLY A 697 -3.81 -8.76 -6.81
CA GLY A 697 -2.49 -9.39 -6.94
C GLY A 697 -2.46 -10.91 -6.71
N TYR A 698 -3.48 -11.53 -6.08
CA TYR A 698 -3.46 -12.94 -5.66
C TYR A 698 -3.19 -13.92 -6.81
N ILE A 699 -3.86 -13.74 -7.96
CA ILE A 699 -3.68 -14.59 -9.15
C ILE A 699 -2.25 -14.48 -9.76
N PHE A 700 -1.59 -13.35 -9.54
CA PHE A 700 -0.27 -13.03 -10.08
C PHE A 700 0.90 -13.38 -9.14
N ASN A 701 0.63 -13.39 -7.83
CA ASN A 701 1.63 -13.54 -6.77
C ASN A 701 1.68 -14.96 -6.17
N ASN A 702 0.55 -15.67 -6.07
CA ASN A 702 0.48 -16.92 -5.30
C ASN A 702 0.68 -18.20 -6.14
N PHE A 703 0.71 -18.09 -7.48
CA PHE A 703 0.76 -19.22 -8.41
C PHE A 703 2.05 -19.23 -9.22
N ARG A 704 2.69 -20.38 -9.38
CA ARG A 704 4.00 -20.44 -10.04
C ARG A 704 3.95 -20.15 -11.54
N ARG A 705 2.91 -20.57 -12.27
CA ARG A 705 2.78 -20.40 -13.74
C ARG A 705 4.06 -20.78 -14.50
N TYR A 706 4.64 -21.94 -14.17
CA TYR A 706 5.95 -22.42 -14.66
C TYR A 706 7.19 -21.53 -14.36
N ARG A 707 7.03 -20.31 -13.83
CA ARG A 707 8.09 -19.30 -13.65
C ARG A 707 9.31 -19.87 -12.93
N ARG A 708 10.51 -19.55 -13.45
CA ARG A 708 11.80 -20.04 -12.92
C ARG A 708 12.18 -19.43 -11.57
N LEU A 709 11.77 -18.19 -11.32
CA LEU A 709 12.13 -17.38 -10.15
C LEU A 709 11.01 -17.32 -9.09
N PHE A 710 9.95 -18.11 -9.25
CA PHE A 710 8.90 -18.22 -8.24
C PHE A 710 9.46 -18.84 -6.97
N SER A 711 9.31 -18.13 -5.86
CA SER A 711 9.90 -18.47 -4.57
C SER A 711 9.05 -17.91 -3.43
N THR A 712 9.11 -18.52 -2.25
CA THR A 712 8.38 -17.99 -1.08
C THR A 712 9.05 -16.74 -0.50
N PHE A 713 10.38 -16.60 -0.67
CA PHE A 713 11.09 -15.35 -0.41
C PHE A 713 10.61 -14.22 -1.34
N GLY A 714 10.51 -14.48 -2.65
CA GLY A 714 9.97 -13.55 -3.64
C GLY A 714 8.45 -13.29 -3.55
N TYR A 715 7.75 -14.03 -2.68
CA TYR A 715 6.37 -13.73 -2.26
C TYR A 715 6.36 -12.85 -1.00
N GLY A 716 7.13 -13.20 0.02
CA GLY A 716 7.25 -12.43 1.27
C GLY A 716 7.68 -10.97 1.03
N GLY A 717 8.58 -10.73 0.07
CA GLY A 717 8.94 -9.38 -0.36
C GLY A 717 7.77 -8.57 -0.94
N ARG A 718 6.87 -9.20 -1.71
CA ARG A 718 5.66 -8.52 -2.24
C ARG A 718 4.62 -8.29 -1.15
N LEU A 719 4.39 -9.28 -0.30
CA LEU A 719 3.51 -9.15 0.87
C LEU A 719 3.99 -8.01 1.79
N THR A 720 5.30 -7.84 1.93
CA THR A 720 5.90 -6.71 2.66
C THR A 720 5.61 -5.38 1.98
N ARG A 721 5.69 -5.26 0.64
CA ARG A 721 5.38 -4.01 -0.08
C ARG A 721 3.93 -3.54 0.12
N TYR A 722 2.97 -4.45 0.21
CA TYR A 722 1.58 -4.08 0.55
C TYR A 722 1.41 -3.61 2.00
N ILE A 723 2.31 -3.98 2.91
CA ILE A 723 2.14 -3.82 4.36
C ILE A 723 3.05 -2.74 4.96
N ASP A 724 4.25 -2.50 4.44
CA ASP A 724 5.18 -1.48 4.94
C ASP A 724 4.59 -0.06 4.97
N PRO A 725 3.77 0.38 3.97
CA PRO A 725 3.07 1.65 4.01
C PRO A 725 2.06 1.71 5.17
N LEU A 726 1.27 0.65 5.36
CA LEU A 726 0.24 0.55 6.40
C LEU A 726 0.85 0.64 7.81
N LEU A 727 2.00 -0.01 8.00
CA LEU A 727 2.80 0.09 9.23
C LEU A 727 3.45 1.47 9.40
N SER A 728 3.78 2.15 8.30
CA SER A 728 4.27 3.53 8.32
C SER A 728 3.20 4.46 8.92
N LEU A 729 1.94 4.36 8.45
CA LEU A 729 0.82 5.18 8.95
C LEU A 729 0.57 4.96 10.46
N TYR A 730 0.42 3.71 10.90
CA TYR A 730 0.21 3.36 12.31
C TYR A 730 1.29 3.97 13.24
N GLN A 731 2.56 3.94 12.82
CA GLN A 731 3.68 4.40 13.64
C GLN A 731 3.97 5.91 13.51
N ASN A 732 3.64 6.54 12.38
CA ASN A 732 3.71 7.99 12.22
C ASN A 732 2.58 8.69 12.97
N LEU A 733 1.38 8.11 13.03
CA LEU A 733 0.27 8.58 13.85
C LEU A 733 0.67 8.81 15.32
N ILE A 734 1.29 7.80 15.94
CA ILE A 734 1.75 7.88 17.35
C ILE A 734 2.84 8.95 17.50
N TYR A 735 3.83 8.95 16.60
CA TYR A 735 4.93 9.92 16.65
C TYR A 735 4.45 11.36 16.45
N ARG A 736 3.75 11.65 15.35
CA ARG A 736 3.19 12.97 15.04
C ARG A 736 2.28 13.44 16.18
N TYR A 737 1.36 12.59 16.66
CA TYR A 737 0.47 12.96 17.76
C TYR A 737 1.24 13.30 19.04
N ALA A 738 2.31 12.57 19.38
CA ALA A 738 3.15 12.88 20.53
C ALA A 738 3.99 14.17 20.32
N SER A 739 4.66 14.33 19.17
CA SER A 739 5.66 15.37 18.95
C SER A 739 5.11 16.70 18.41
N ASP A 740 4.00 16.69 17.68
CA ASP A 740 3.44 17.84 16.96
C ASP A 740 2.07 18.23 17.52
N PRO A 741 1.97 19.39 18.21
CA PRO A 741 0.69 19.91 18.70
C PRO A 741 -0.26 20.42 17.61
N GLU A 742 0.26 20.83 16.45
CA GLU A 742 -0.53 21.40 15.35
C GLU A 742 -1.22 20.29 14.55
N PHE A 743 -0.52 19.17 14.30
CA PHE A 743 -1.09 17.95 13.71
C PHE A 743 -2.41 17.51 14.38
N ARG A 744 -2.50 17.60 15.73
CA ARG A 744 -3.71 17.26 16.50
C ARG A 744 -4.96 18.07 16.10
N THR A 745 -4.79 19.14 15.33
CA THR A 745 -5.85 20.01 14.80
C THR A 745 -5.94 20.02 13.27
N GLN A 746 -5.12 19.27 12.55
CA GLN A 746 -5.19 19.14 11.09
C GLN A 746 -6.37 18.26 10.68
N GLU A 747 -7.15 18.75 9.72
CA GLU A 747 -8.44 18.19 9.26
C GLU A 747 -8.40 17.81 7.78
N GLY A 748 -9.26 16.87 7.37
CA GLY A 748 -9.30 16.39 6.00
C GLY A 748 -8.13 15.47 5.64
N PRO A 749 -7.85 15.28 4.33
CA PRO A 749 -6.77 14.43 3.85
C PRO A 749 -5.41 14.81 4.44
N PHE A 750 -4.62 13.78 4.77
CA PHE A 750 -3.30 13.83 5.42
C PHE A 750 -3.27 14.45 6.84
N GLY A 751 -4.44 14.84 7.36
CA GLY A 751 -4.66 15.31 8.72
C GLY A 751 -4.75 14.18 9.76
N PHE A 752 -5.00 14.56 11.01
CA PHE A 752 -5.01 13.63 12.15
C PHE A 752 -6.17 12.63 12.12
N GLU A 753 -7.37 13.07 11.71
CA GLU A 753 -8.52 12.18 11.56
C GLU A 753 -8.31 11.13 10.46
N ASP A 754 -7.61 11.50 9.37
CA ASP A 754 -7.26 10.59 8.28
C ASP A 754 -6.26 9.53 8.73
N GLU A 755 -5.13 9.93 9.33
CA GLU A 755 -4.09 8.98 9.74
C GLU A 755 -4.58 8.01 10.85
N PHE A 756 -5.48 8.49 11.74
CA PHE A 756 -6.13 7.63 12.73
C PHE A 756 -7.07 6.61 12.10
N LEU A 757 -7.93 7.04 11.18
CA LEU A 757 -8.91 6.14 10.55
C LEU A 757 -8.27 5.19 9.55
N ALA A 758 -7.20 5.61 8.86
CA ALA A 758 -6.34 4.73 8.05
C ALA A 758 -5.65 3.65 8.91
N THR A 759 -5.31 4.01 10.16
CA THR A 759 -4.77 3.07 11.15
C THR A 759 -5.84 2.07 11.64
N ALA A 760 -7.11 2.49 11.75
CA ALA A 760 -8.23 1.58 12.02
C ALA A 760 -8.54 0.66 10.82
N ASP A 761 -8.51 1.18 9.59
CA ASP A 761 -8.65 0.38 8.36
C ASP A 761 -7.54 -0.65 8.22
N THR A 762 -6.31 -0.28 8.59
CA THR A 762 -5.15 -1.19 8.62
C THR A 762 -5.37 -2.35 9.59
N MET A 763 -5.96 -2.10 10.77
CA MET A 763 -6.37 -3.15 11.70
C MET A 763 -7.43 -4.07 11.07
N ASN A 764 -8.46 -3.51 10.44
CA ASN A 764 -9.52 -4.26 9.77
C ASN A 764 -8.97 -5.09 8.60
N PHE A 765 -8.03 -4.56 7.83
CA PHE A 765 -7.32 -5.31 6.78
C PHE A 765 -6.53 -6.49 7.36
N PHE A 766 -5.75 -6.29 8.43
CA PHE A 766 -5.06 -7.39 9.07
C PHE A 766 -6.05 -8.42 9.65
N ALA A 767 -7.18 -8.00 10.23
CA ALA A 767 -8.25 -8.89 10.68
C ALA A 767 -8.86 -9.71 9.53
N ARG A 768 -9.01 -9.13 8.33
CA ARG A 768 -9.34 -9.85 7.09
C ARG A 768 -8.27 -10.89 6.74
N LEU A 769 -6.98 -10.58 6.86
CA LEU A 769 -5.91 -11.58 6.64
C LEU A 769 -6.05 -12.79 7.59
N LEU A 770 -6.48 -12.58 8.83
CA LEU A 770 -6.64 -13.65 9.83
C LEU A 770 -7.88 -14.52 9.57
N SER A 771 -8.92 -13.90 9.00
CA SER A 771 -10.26 -14.47 8.81
C SER A 771 -10.58 -14.87 7.37
N GLN A 772 -9.63 -14.68 6.44
CA GLN A 772 -9.77 -14.97 5.02
C GLN A 772 -10.23 -16.43 4.76
N PRO A 773 -11.44 -16.64 4.21
CA PRO A 773 -11.98 -17.98 4.03
C PRO A 773 -11.25 -18.78 2.95
N SER A 774 -11.31 -20.10 3.09
CA SER A 774 -10.80 -21.04 2.09
C SER A 774 -11.68 -21.05 0.84
N ILE A 775 -11.08 -21.13 -0.35
CA ILE A 775 -11.78 -21.61 -1.56
C ILE A 775 -12.30 -23.02 -1.27
N GLY A 776 -13.58 -23.27 -1.56
CA GLY A 776 -14.17 -24.58 -1.32
C GLY A 776 -15.70 -24.57 -1.27
N SER A 777 -16.25 -25.74 -0.94
CA SER A 777 -17.66 -25.96 -0.71
C SER A 777 -17.96 -26.12 0.77
N TYR A 778 -19.09 -25.56 1.17
CA TYR A 778 -19.52 -25.39 2.55
C TYR A 778 -20.93 -25.94 2.74
N GLU A 779 -21.19 -26.48 3.93
CA GLU A 779 -22.50 -26.93 4.40
C GLU A 779 -22.76 -26.30 5.77
N TYR A 780 -24.02 -25.99 6.08
CA TYR A 780 -24.45 -25.36 7.31
C TYR A 780 -24.57 -26.37 8.46
N ASP A 781 -23.81 -26.16 9.53
CA ASP A 781 -23.95 -26.91 10.78
C ASP A 781 -24.93 -26.19 11.71
N ALA A 782 -26.18 -26.65 11.70
CA ALA A 782 -27.28 -26.10 12.50
C ALA A 782 -27.14 -26.30 14.02
N ALA A 783 -26.03 -26.88 14.50
CA ALA A 783 -25.69 -26.94 15.92
C ALA A 783 -24.48 -26.06 16.29
N TRP A 784 -23.77 -25.51 15.30
CA TRP A 784 -22.80 -24.43 15.46
C TRP A 784 -23.27 -23.06 14.92
N ASP A 785 -24.47 -23.00 14.33
CA ASP A 785 -25.10 -21.79 13.79
C ASP A 785 -24.25 -21.10 12.70
N ARG A 786 -23.59 -21.92 11.85
CA ARG A 786 -22.60 -21.45 10.87
C ARG A 786 -22.31 -22.41 9.72
N TYR A 787 -21.76 -21.89 8.64
CA TYR A 787 -21.21 -22.67 7.53
C TYR A 787 -19.81 -23.21 7.85
N GLU A 788 -19.62 -24.51 7.66
CA GLU A 788 -18.35 -25.22 7.83
C GLU A 788 -17.82 -25.74 6.49
N VAL A 789 -16.50 -25.73 6.29
CA VAL A 789 -15.86 -26.19 5.05
C VAL A 789 -15.87 -27.72 4.95
N VAL A 790 -16.62 -28.27 4.00
CA VAL A 790 -16.73 -29.72 3.76
C VAL A 790 -15.81 -30.25 2.66
N SER A 791 -15.35 -29.36 1.76
CA SER A 791 -14.46 -29.70 0.64
C SER A 791 -13.67 -28.49 0.18
N PHE A 792 -12.39 -28.67 -0.18
CA PHE A 792 -11.60 -27.64 -0.87
C PHE A 792 -11.78 -27.66 -2.40
N ASP A 793 -12.43 -28.72 -2.92
CA ASP A 793 -12.85 -28.83 -4.32
C ASP A 793 -14.34 -28.45 -4.44
N ALA A 794 -14.71 -27.74 -5.51
CA ALA A 794 -16.07 -27.28 -5.75
C ALA A 794 -17.04 -28.46 -6.02
N ARG A 795 -18.03 -28.62 -5.16
CA ARG A 795 -19.08 -29.64 -5.23
C ARG A 795 -20.38 -29.07 -5.83
N PRO A 796 -20.96 -29.68 -6.88
CA PRO A 796 -22.24 -29.24 -7.46
C PRO A 796 -23.46 -29.42 -6.53
N ASP A 797 -23.29 -30.14 -5.42
CA ASP A 797 -24.30 -30.42 -4.40
C ASP A 797 -24.04 -29.67 -3.07
N ALA A 798 -23.14 -28.68 -3.08
CA ALA A 798 -22.87 -27.82 -1.93
C ALA A 798 -24.01 -26.82 -1.67
N GLN A 799 -24.22 -26.48 -0.41
CA GLN A 799 -25.18 -25.44 -0.01
C GLN A 799 -24.65 -24.03 -0.29
N ILE A 800 -23.35 -23.85 -0.07
CA ILE A 800 -22.57 -22.66 -0.45
C ILE A 800 -21.27 -23.12 -1.12
N SER A 801 -20.84 -22.39 -2.16
CA SER A 801 -19.52 -22.55 -2.77
C SER A 801 -18.82 -21.21 -2.78
N ILE A 802 -17.70 -21.09 -2.05
CA ILE A 802 -16.88 -19.87 -2.03
C ILE A 802 -15.84 -19.98 -3.15
N PRO A 803 -15.96 -19.15 -4.21
CA PRO A 803 -15.08 -19.23 -5.38
C PRO A 803 -13.70 -18.61 -5.10
N PHE A 804 -12.81 -18.78 -6.07
CA PHE A 804 -11.65 -17.90 -6.25
C PHE A 804 -12.13 -16.43 -6.32
N GLY A 805 -11.40 -15.48 -5.75
CA GLY A 805 -11.78 -14.07 -5.74
C GLY A 805 -12.67 -13.64 -4.56
N GLN A 806 -13.23 -14.61 -3.82
CA GLN A 806 -13.79 -14.40 -2.47
C GLN A 806 -12.98 -15.19 -1.42
N GLY A 807 -12.69 -16.46 -1.73
CA GLY A 807 -11.80 -17.31 -0.95
C GLY A 807 -10.36 -17.29 -1.48
N ARG A 808 -9.42 -17.68 -0.60
CA ARG A 808 -8.03 -18.01 -0.98
C ARG A 808 -7.71 -19.46 -0.66
N TYR A 809 -6.66 -20.02 -1.25
CA TYR A 809 -6.23 -21.37 -0.92
C TYR A 809 -5.41 -21.35 0.36
N LEU A 810 -5.94 -21.86 1.48
CA LEU A 810 -5.26 -21.82 2.78
C LEU A 810 -3.84 -22.46 2.78
N ASN A 811 -3.61 -23.54 2.01
CA ASN A 811 -2.37 -24.33 2.08
C ASN A 811 -1.55 -24.26 0.78
N SER A 812 -0.23 -24.19 0.95
CA SER A 812 0.75 -24.27 -0.14
C SER A 812 0.80 -25.69 -0.75
N ILE A 813 1.13 -25.79 -2.04
CA ILE A 813 1.26 -27.06 -2.76
C ILE A 813 2.63 -27.14 -3.44
N TYR A 814 3.22 -28.34 -3.41
CA TYR A 814 4.44 -28.69 -4.14
C TYR A 814 4.12 -29.65 -5.30
N GLN A 815 4.68 -29.38 -6.48
CA GLN A 815 4.65 -30.27 -7.63
C GLN A 815 5.91 -31.15 -7.66
N THR A 816 5.76 -32.47 -7.85
CA THR A 816 6.88 -33.39 -8.08
C THR A 816 7.51 -33.16 -9.46
N GLY A 817 8.78 -32.75 -9.49
CA GLY A 817 9.52 -32.57 -10.74
C GLY A 817 10.16 -33.86 -11.26
N LEU A 818 10.35 -33.95 -12.59
CA LEU A 818 10.93 -35.09 -13.33
C LEU A 818 12.30 -35.59 -12.83
N THR A 819 12.99 -34.84 -11.96
CA THR A 819 14.30 -35.18 -11.39
C THR A 819 14.24 -35.60 -9.91
N GLY A 820 13.06 -35.92 -9.36
CA GLY A 820 12.90 -36.23 -7.92
C GLY A 820 13.05 -35.00 -7.01
N ILE A 821 12.81 -33.81 -7.56
CA ILE A 821 12.85 -32.53 -6.85
C ILE A 821 11.43 -31.95 -6.88
N ASN A 822 10.80 -31.89 -5.73
CA ASN A 822 9.54 -31.19 -5.52
C ASN A 822 9.79 -29.68 -5.58
N ARG A 823 8.91 -28.90 -6.21
CA ARG A 823 8.97 -27.43 -6.24
C ARG A 823 7.67 -26.81 -5.78
N VAL A 824 7.73 -25.66 -5.10
CA VAL A 824 6.51 -24.94 -4.69
C VAL A 824 5.78 -24.44 -5.95
N GLU A 825 4.52 -24.83 -6.09
CA GLU A 825 3.68 -24.50 -7.26
C GLU A 825 2.58 -23.48 -6.90
N ARG A 826 2.17 -23.46 -5.62
CA ARG A 826 1.23 -22.49 -5.07
C ARG A 826 1.60 -22.15 -3.63
N ILE A 827 1.50 -20.88 -3.26
CA ILE A 827 1.67 -20.36 -1.90
C ILE A 827 0.29 -20.04 -1.32
N GLY A 828 -0.04 -20.59 -0.15
CA GLY A 828 -1.36 -20.44 0.46
C GLY A 828 -1.50 -19.24 1.40
N SER A 829 -2.74 -18.85 1.72
CA SER A 829 -3.03 -17.67 2.56
C SER A 829 -2.75 -17.84 4.05
N ILE A 830 -2.34 -19.04 4.51
CA ILE A 830 -1.86 -19.24 5.88
C ILE A 830 -0.64 -18.37 6.22
N TYR A 831 0.10 -17.90 5.21
CA TYR A 831 1.23 -16.97 5.34
C TYR A 831 0.72 -15.58 5.72
N ASP A 832 -0.23 -15.10 4.93
CA ASP A 832 -0.86 -13.78 5.05
C ASP A 832 -1.45 -13.62 6.47
N ALA A 833 -2.09 -14.67 7.00
CA ALA A 833 -2.58 -14.73 8.39
C ALA A 833 -1.47 -14.70 9.46
N ILE A 834 -0.33 -15.39 9.26
CA ILE A 834 0.80 -15.35 10.22
C ILE A 834 1.46 -13.97 10.23
N TYR A 835 1.67 -13.37 9.04
CA TYR A 835 2.23 -12.04 8.90
C TYR A 835 1.27 -10.99 9.49
N GLY A 836 -0.03 -11.06 9.20
CA GLY A 836 -1.05 -10.20 9.81
C GLY A 836 -1.07 -10.29 11.34
N MET A 837 -1.03 -11.50 11.92
CA MET A 837 -0.94 -11.65 13.38
C MET A 837 0.36 -11.03 13.93
N LEU A 838 1.50 -11.22 13.25
CA LEU A 838 2.75 -10.62 13.69
C LEU A 838 2.70 -9.09 13.62
N PHE A 839 2.15 -8.52 12.54
CA PHE A 839 2.10 -7.06 12.37
C PHE A 839 1.10 -6.37 13.30
N LEU A 840 0.00 -7.03 13.68
CA LEU A 840 -0.88 -6.56 14.75
C LEU A 840 -0.23 -6.60 16.15
N THR A 841 0.67 -7.56 16.38
CA THR A 841 1.20 -7.86 17.74
C THR A 841 2.59 -7.31 18.01
N ALA A 842 3.49 -7.24 17.03
CA ALA A 842 4.91 -7.01 17.25
C ALA A 842 5.22 -5.59 17.76
N ARG A 843 5.99 -5.51 18.85
CA ARG A 843 6.50 -4.24 19.40
C ARG A 843 7.94 -4.01 18.92
N GLY A 844 8.20 -2.85 18.31
CA GLY A 844 9.52 -2.45 17.83
C GLY A 844 9.74 -2.51 16.32
N ILE A 845 8.81 -3.09 15.55
CA ILE A 845 8.79 -2.92 14.08
C ILE A 845 8.23 -1.53 13.78
N GLY A 846 9.11 -0.54 13.61
CA GLY A 846 8.70 0.85 13.42
C GLY A 846 9.71 1.72 12.65
N PRO A 847 9.39 3.01 12.44
CA PRO A 847 10.26 4.00 11.85
C PRO A 847 11.53 4.27 12.66
N PHE A 848 12.55 4.80 12.01
CA PHE A 848 13.77 5.28 12.65
C PHE A 848 13.86 6.80 12.59
N TYR A 849 13.23 7.47 13.56
CA TYR A 849 13.39 8.90 13.80
C TYR A 849 14.72 9.25 14.51
N GLY A 850 15.35 8.26 15.14
CA GLY A 850 16.58 8.38 15.94
C GLY A 850 16.60 7.37 17.09
N PRO A 851 17.73 7.20 17.80
CA PRO A 851 17.87 6.21 18.88
C PRO A 851 16.98 6.51 20.10
N ASP A 852 16.68 7.78 20.36
CA ASP A 852 15.95 8.24 21.54
C ASP A 852 14.42 8.38 21.32
N VAL A 853 13.93 8.01 20.13
CA VAL A 853 12.58 8.33 19.62
C VAL A 853 11.84 7.07 19.11
N ALA A 854 12.36 5.88 19.40
CA ALA A 854 11.67 4.62 19.08
C ALA A 854 10.52 4.36 20.06
N PHE A 855 9.31 4.10 19.55
CA PHE A 855 8.15 3.68 20.34
C PHE A 855 7.98 2.15 20.25
N PHE A 856 7.85 1.47 21.40
CA PHE A 856 7.67 0.03 21.47
C PHE A 856 6.20 -0.37 21.59
N THR A 857 5.36 0.26 20.76
CA THR A 857 3.91 0.09 20.70
C THR A 857 3.48 -0.98 19.70
N ASN A 858 2.23 -1.44 19.81
CA ASN A 858 1.51 -2.24 18.79
C ASN A 858 0.01 -1.83 18.74
N PHE A 859 -0.81 -2.54 17.96
CA PHE A 859 -2.22 -2.19 17.78
C PHE A 859 -3.07 -2.31 19.07
N THR A 860 -2.65 -3.10 20.08
CA THR A 860 -3.36 -3.16 21.38
C THR A 860 -3.25 -1.88 22.20
N ASP A 861 -2.29 -1.00 21.90
CA ASP A 861 -2.15 0.25 22.63
C ASP A 861 -3.08 1.36 22.11
N ILE A 862 -3.68 1.20 20.91
CA ILE A 862 -4.72 2.09 20.35
C ILE A 862 -6.10 1.43 20.39
N PHE A 863 -6.21 0.16 19.96
CA PHE A 863 -7.47 -0.57 19.80
C PHE A 863 -7.54 -1.81 20.71
N PRO A 864 -7.45 -1.66 22.06
CA PRO A 864 -7.35 -2.79 22.96
C PRO A 864 -8.55 -3.74 22.87
N ASN A 865 -9.77 -3.20 22.73
CA ASN A 865 -11.01 -3.98 22.74
C ASN A 865 -11.18 -4.81 21.47
N GLU A 866 -10.80 -4.24 20.33
CA GLU A 866 -10.91 -4.80 18.99
C GLU A 866 -9.92 -5.95 18.81
N ILE A 867 -8.64 -5.72 19.14
CA ILE A 867 -7.62 -6.76 19.09
C ILE A 867 -7.92 -7.87 20.11
N GLN A 868 -8.40 -7.51 21.32
CA GLN A 868 -8.80 -8.49 22.32
C GLN A 868 -9.97 -9.36 21.85
N GLN A 869 -10.97 -8.80 21.16
CA GLN A 869 -12.05 -9.58 20.53
C GLN A 869 -11.49 -10.57 19.50
N ILE A 870 -10.72 -10.08 18.51
CA ILE A 870 -10.15 -10.91 17.43
C ILE A 870 -9.33 -12.05 18.03
N PHE A 871 -8.41 -11.75 18.94
CA PHE A 871 -7.53 -12.77 19.53
C PHE A 871 -8.27 -13.69 20.52
N THR A 872 -9.30 -13.21 21.25
CA THR A 872 -10.17 -14.09 22.06
C THR A 872 -10.87 -15.11 21.18
N GLY A 873 -11.49 -14.66 20.08
CA GLY A 873 -12.16 -15.53 19.11
C GLY A 873 -11.21 -16.58 18.52
N MET A 874 -10.02 -16.15 18.09
CA MET A 874 -9.00 -17.07 17.58
C MET A 874 -8.53 -18.08 18.64
N ILE A 875 -8.18 -17.62 19.85
CA ILE A 875 -7.58 -18.44 20.92
C ILE A 875 -8.61 -19.41 21.52
N ALA A 876 -9.85 -18.97 21.76
CA ALA A 876 -10.96 -19.82 22.19
C ALA A 876 -11.50 -20.73 21.06
N GLY A 877 -11.07 -20.52 19.81
CA GLY A 877 -11.53 -21.28 18.65
C GLY A 877 -13.02 -21.05 18.36
N ARG A 878 -13.46 -19.79 18.44
CA ARG A 878 -14.81 -19.29 18.20
C ARG A 878 -14.84 -18.43 16.94
N PRO A 879 -15.08 -19.00 15.74
CA PRO A 879 -15.15 -18.23 14.50
C PRO A 879 -16.23 -17.14 14.54
N GLU A 880 -17.32 -17.35 15.26
CA GLU A 880 -18.40 -16.36 15.46
C GLU A 880 -17.93 -14.96 15.88
N ASP A 881 -16.83 -14.87 16.64
CA ASP A 881 -16.28 -13.61 17.17
C ASP A 881 -15.45 -12.80 16.16
N TYR A 882 -14.94 -13.42 15.08
CA TYR A 882 -13.96 -12.78 14.17
C TYR A 882 -13.97 -13.23 12.70
N MET A 883 -14.64 -14.32 12.32
CA MET A 883 -14.78 -14.76 10.92
C MET A 883 -15.84 -13.94 10.17
N PRO A 884 -15.70 -13.78 8.83
CA PRO A 884 -16.68 -13.07 8.02
C PRO A 884 -18.06 -13.75 8.05
N ARG A 885 -19.05 -12.99 7.60
CA ARG A 885 -20.42 -13.45 7.40
C ARG A 885 -20.71 -13.74 5.93
N ILE A 886 -21.84 -14.42 5.69
CA ILE A 886 -22.47 -14.58 4.39
C ILE A 886 -23.71 -13.68 4.31
N GLU A 887 -23.84 -13.01 3.17
CA GLU A 887 -25.09 -12.46 2.65
C GLU A 887 -25.45 -13.20 1.34
N CYS A 888 -26.76 -13.32 1.02
CA CYS A 888 -27.28 -14.06 -0.13
C CYS A 888 -28.24 -13.20 -0.97
N GLU A 889 -28.44 -13.57 -2.24
CA GLU A 889 -29.32 -12.83 -3.14
C GLU A 889 -30.81 -12.88 -2.70
N SER A 890 -31.52 -11.78 -2.96
CA SER A 890 -32.97 -11.62 -2.73
C SER A 890 -33.81 -12.68 -3.48
N GLY A 891 -34.03 -13.82 -2.83
CA GLY A 891 -34.78 -14.96 -3.36
C GLY A 891 -34.20 -16.33 -3.03
N ASP A 892 -32.97 -16.40 -2.53
CA ASP A 892 -32.36 -17.64 -2.04
C ASP A 892 -33.15 -18.24 -0.86
N VAL A 893 -33.04 -19.56 -0.68
CA VAL A 893 -33.73 -20.30 0.38
C VAL A 893 -32.71 -21.02 1.25
N PHE A 894 -32.47 -20.42 2.42
CA PHE A 894 -31.63 -20.96 3.49
C PHE A 894 -31.85 -22.47 3.73
N PRO A 895 -30.78 -23.26 3.91
CA PRO A 895 -29.37 -22.88 4.02
C PRO A 895 -28.62 -22.79 2.67
N ASN A 896 -29.31 -22.65 1.54
CA ASN A 896 -28.67 -22.57 0.22
C ASN A 896 -28.45 -21.10 -0.17
N CYS A 897 -27.26 -20.78 -0.67
CA CYS A 897 -26.88 -19.46 -1.14
C CYS A 897 -26.28 -19.60 -2.55
N SER A 898 -26.98 -19.10 -3.57
CA SER A 898 -26.60 -19.29 -4.98
C SER A 898 -25.56 -18.26 -5.45
N GLN A 899 -25.57 -17.06 -4.87
CA GLN A 899 -24.53 -16.05 -5.00
C GLN A 899 -24.16 -15.50 -3.61
N PRO A 900 -23.25 -16.16 -2.87
CA PRO A 900 -22.78 -15.66 -1.59
C PRO A 900 -21.95 -14.38 -1.76
N ARG A 901 -22.20 -13.36 -0.93
CA ARG A 901 -21.27 -12.23 -0.68
C ARG A 901 -20.59 -12.48 0.67
N VAL A 902 -19.25 -12.51 0.67
CA VAL A 902 -18.45 -12.62 1.90
C VAL A 902 -18.30 -11.23 2.51
N VAL A 903 -18.88 -11.04 3.70
CA VAL A 903 -18.88 -9.77 4.44
C VAL A 903 -17.89 -9.85 5.59
N PHE A 904 -16.76 -9.15 5.47
CA PHE A 904 -15.83 -8.97 6.59
C PHE A 904 -16.38 -7.93 7.57
N MET A 905 -16.11 -8.10 8.86
CA MET A 905 -16.60 -7.19 9.89
C MET A 905 -15.68 -5.97 10.04
N ASP A 906 -16.25 -4.76 10.14
CA ASP A 906 -15.57 -3.63 10.80
C ASP A 906 -15.48 -3.94 12.29
N PHE A 907 -14.25 -3.98 12.81
CA PHE A 907 -14.00 -4.18 14.24
C PHE A 907 -13.93 -2.87 15.02
N TYR A 908 -13.71 -1.71 14.39
CA TYR A 908 -13.43 -0.45 15.09
C TYR A 908 -14.62 0.04 15.95
N ARG A 909 -14.38 0.31 17.24
CA ARG A 909 -15.44 0.60 18.22
C ARG A 909 -15.47 2.03 18.74
N GLY A 910 -14.46 2.86 18.46
CA GLY A 910 -14.38 4.22 18.98
C GLY A 910 -14.07 4.29 20.48
N ASP A 911 -14.39 5.41 21.13
CA ASP A 911 -14.04 5.59 22.54
C ASP A 911 -14.99 4.83 23.47
N CYS A 912 -14.56 3.63 23.87
CA CYS A 912 -15.18 2.77 24.87
C CYS A 912 -14.67 2.95 26.31
N SER A 913 -13.93 4.03 26.62
CA SER A 913 -13.53 4.33 28.00
C SER A 913 -14.72 4.48 28.95
N ILE A 914 -14.47 4.24 30.22
CA ILE A 914 -15.42 4.55 31.30
C ILE A 914 -15.43 6.06 31.54
N ASP A 915 -16.61 6.67 31.65
CA ASP A 915 -16.70 8.07 32.09
C ASP A 915 -16.47 8.16 33.61
N PRO A 916 -15.43 8.87 34.09
CA PRO A 916 -15.11 8.95 35.52
C PRO A 916 -16.15 9.73 36.35
N ALA A 917 -17.14 10.37 35.72
CA ALA A 917 -18.24 11.04 36.41
C ALA A 917 -19.47 10.13 36.64
N THR A 918 -19.63 9.03 35.89
CA THR A 918 -20.76 8.09 36.05
C THR A 918 -20.32 6.69 36.49
N GLY A 919 -19.16 6.22 36.03
CA GLY A 919 -18.73 4.82 36.14
C GLY A 919 -19.24 3.92 35.00
N ASP A 920 -19.95 4.48 34.03
CA ASP A 920 -20.46 3.77 32.85
C ASP A 920 -19.55 3.98 31.62
N PRO A 921 -19.53 3.05 30.63
CA PRO A 921 -18.87 3.29 29.34
C PRO A 921 -19.45 4.49 28.58
N ARG A 922 -18.64 5.16 27.76
CA ARG A 922 -19.06 6.27 26.89
C ARG A 922 -19.93 5.80 25.71
N THR A 923 -21.19 5.48 25.98
CA THR A 923 -22.16 4.93 25.00
C THR A 923 -22.45 5.83 23.78
N ALA A 924 -22.10 7.12 23.83
CA ALA A 924 -22.20 8.03 22.68
C ALA A 924 -21.02 7.93 21.68
N THR A 925 -19.92 7.29 22.06
CA THR A 925 -18.70 7.13 21.25
C THR A 925 -18.23 5.67 21.14
N CYS A 926 -18.78 4.78 21.97
CA CYS A 926 -18.50 3.35 21.99
C CYS A 926 -19.56 2.57 21.19
N ARG A 927 -19.16 2.00 20.05
CA ARG A 927 -19.98 1.04 19.31
C ARG A 927 -20.09 -0.29 20.09
N PRO A 928 -21.21 -1.02 19.97
CA PRO A 928 -21.38 -2.36 20.55
C PRO A 928 -20.38 -3.37 19.96
N ASN A 929 -20.37 -4.60 20.47
CA ASN A 929 -19.62 -5.68 19.81
C ASN A 929 -20.21 -5.92 18.40
N PRO A 930 -19.41 -5.82 17.32
CA PRO A 930 -19.88 -6.06 15.95
C PRO A 930 -20.47 -7.46 15.74
N SER A 931 -19.96 -8.51 16.40
CA SER A 931 -20.50 -9.88 16.24
C SER A 931 -21.85 -10.11 16.93
N GLU A 932 -22.17 -9.33 17.96
CA GLU A 932 -23.40 -9.44 18.76
C GLU A 932 -24.54 -8.50 18.29
N VAL A 933 -24.21 -7.44 17.55
CA VAL A 933 -25.18 -6.42 17.12
C VAL A 933 -25.12 -6.15 15.62
N THR A 934 -24.00 -5.65 15.09
CA THR A 934 -23.88 -5.18 13.70
C THR A 934 -24.01 -6.32 12.69
N TYR A 935 -23.36 -7.45 12.96
CA TYR A 935 -23.25 -8.62 12.07
C TYR A 935 -23.81 -9.90 12.71
N ARG A 936 -24.72 -9.76 13.69
CA ARG A 936 -25.38 -10.90 14.34
C ARG A 936 -26.38 -11.59 13.43
N ASP A 937 -27.15 -10.81 12.68
CA ASP A 937 -28.28 -11.31 11.88
C ASP A 937 -27.83 -11.79 10.47
N LEU A 938 -26.54 -12.09 10.30
CA LEU A 938 -25.91 -12.67 9.10
C LEU A 938 -25.09 -13.91 9.48
N GLU A 939 -25.13 -14.93 8.63
CA GLU A 939 -24.61 -16.28 8.91
C GLU A 939 -23.07 -16.32 8.95
N VAL A 940 -22.48 -17.01 9.93
CA VAL A 940 -21.01 -17.09 10.08
C VAL A 940 -20.39 -18.06 9.07
N LEU A 941 -19.23 -17.70 8.49
CA LEU A 941 -18.44 -18.53 7.58
C LEU A 941 -17.13 -19.01 8.24
N ASN A 942 -17.09 -20.23 8.78
CA ASN A 942 -15.83 -20.79 9.29
C ASN A 942 -14.95 -21.25 8.13
N GLY A 943 -14.00 -20.41 7.72
CA GLY A 943 -13.02 -20.67 6.65
C GLY A 943 -12.08 -21.88 6.86
N GLY A 944 -12.27 -22.66 7.93
CA GLY A 944 -11.48 -23.84 8.26
C GLY A 944 -10.39 -23.57 9.29
N THR A 945 -10.71 -22.82 10.36
CA THR A 945 -9.78 -22.47 11.45
C THR A 945 -9.04 -23.70 11.99
N ARG A 946 -7.72 -23.61 12.16
CA ARG A 946 -6.89 -24.74 12.65
C ARG A 946 -6.18 -24.40 13.94
N PHE A 947 -5.94 -25.45 14.75
CA PHE A 947 -5.05 -25.45 15.92
C PHE A 947 -3.72 -24.72 15.67
N PHE A 948 -3.22 -24.75 14.43
CA PHE A 948 -2.04 -24.00 13.99
C PHE A 948 -2.18 -22.48 14.18
N LEU A 949 -3.20 -21.84 13.60
CA LEU A 949 -3.41 -20.40 13.72
C LEU A 949 -3.78 -20.01 15.16
N GLN A 950 -4.61 -20.83 15.81
CA GLN A 950 -4.93 -20.73 17.25
C GLN A 950 -3.67 -20.73 18.14
N SER A 951 -2.67 -21.55 17.79
CA SER A 951 -1.39 -21.60 18.50
C SER A 951 -0.55 -20.34 18.30
N TYR A 952 -0.46 -19.83 17.06
CA TYR A 952 0.26 -18.59 16.76
C TYR A 952 -0.38 -17.38 17.45
N ALA A 953 -1.72 -17.29 17.48
CA ALA A 953 -2.45 -16.24 18.17
C ALA A 953 -2.11 -16.18 19.67
N ALA A 954 -2.17 -17.33 20.37
CA ALA A 954 -1.81 -17.41 21.80
C ALA A 954 -0.33 -17.08 22.07
N ILE A 955 0.56 -17.52 21.18
CA ILE A 955 2.00 -17.25 21.27
C ILE A 955 2.30 -15.76 21.15
N PHE A 956 1.83 -15.11 20.08
CA PHE A 956 2.13 -13.71 19.83
C PHE A 956 1.43 -12.77 20.81
N ALA A 957 0.24 -13.13 21.29
CA ALA A 957 -0.44 -12.39 22.34
C ALA A 957 0.32 -12.46 23.68
N LEU A 958 0.69 -13.65 24.18
CA LEU A 958 1.44 -13.81 25.44
C LEU A 958 2.87 -13.25 25.39
N GLN A 959 3.45 -13.13 24.20
CA GLN A 959 4.76 -12.52 23.96
C GLN A 959 4.69 -10.99 23.91
N ASN A 960 3.73 -10.41 23.18
CA ASN A 960 3.77 -9.00 22.79
C ASN A 960 2.63 -8.12 23.33
N PHE A 961 1.47 -8.66 23.74
CA PHE A 961 0.45 -7.81 24.36
C PHE A 961 0.85 -7.29 25.75
N PRO A 962 1.32 -8.14 26.70
CA PRO A 962 1.64 -7.65 28.04
C PRO A 962 2.88 -6.74 28.04
N ILE A 963 2.87 -5.79 28.97
CA ILE A 963 3.95 -4.86 29.28
C ILE A 963 4.10 -4.76 30.81
N TYR A 964 5.20 -4.20 31.31
CA TYR A 964 5.58 -4.27 32.72
C TYR A 964 4.51 -3.71 33.68
N PHE A 965 3.78 -2.68 33.25
CA PHE A 965 2.71 -2.02 34.02
C PHE A 965 1.29 -2.49 33.65
N ASP A 966 1.13 -3.34 32.64
CA ASP A 966 -0.16 -3.95 32.25
C ASP A 966 0.03 -5.40 31.78
N THR A 967 -0.43 -6.33 32.60
CA THR A 967 -0.45 -7.77 32.31
C THR A 967 -1.89 -8.32 32.23
N SER A 968 -2.90 -7.46 32.06
CA SER A 968 -4.32 -7.82 32.08
C SER A 968 -4.64 -9.00 31.15
N PHE A 969 -4.30 -8.89 29.86
CA PHE A 969 -4.51 -9.96 28.87
C PHE A 969 -3.79 -11.27 29.23
N GLN A 970 -2.55 -11.20 29.72
CA GLN A 970 -1.80 -12.38 30.17
C GLN A 970 -2.52 -13.09 31.34
N ASN A 971 -3.11 -12.31 32.25
CA ASN A 971 -3.85 -12.85 33.40
C ASN A 971 -5.22 -13.40 32.98
N GLN A 972 -5.89 -12.80 31.98
CA GLN A 972 -7.11 -13.34 31.36
C GLN A 972 -6.88 -14.67 30.61
N MET A 973 -5.67 -14.90 30.12
CA MET A 973 -5.25 -16.19 29.54
C MET A 973 -4.81 -17.23 30.56
N PHE A 974 -4.63 -16.88 31.84
CA PHE A 974 -4.00 -17.77 32.81
C PHE A 974 -4.87 -19.00 33.14
N ILE A 975 -4.29 -20.19 32.98
CA ILE A 975 -4.92 -21.48 33.27
C ILE A 975 -3.96 -22.42 33.97
N CYS A 976 -4.41 -23.21 34.95
CA CYS A 976 -3.52 -24.18 35.59
C CYS A 976 -4.20 -25.49 35.98
N VAL A 977 -3.40 -26.51 36.31
CA VAL A 977 -3.89 -27.79 36.84
C VAL A 977 -3.86 -27.77 38.36
N GLU A 978 -5.02 -27.94 38.98
CA GLU A 978 -5.17 -27.97 40.45
C GLU A 978 -4.20 -28.99 41.07
N GLY A 979 -3.30 -28.51 41.93
CA GLY A 979 -2.27 -29.35 42.58
C GLY A 979 -1.03 -29.67 41.74
N GLN A 980 -0.77 -28.97 40.62
CA GLN A 980 0.50 -29.02 39.89
C GLN A 980 1.13 -27.63 39.75
N GLY A 981 2.47 -27.57 39.84
CA GLY A 981 3.22 -26.31 39.73
C GLY A 981 2.82 -25.29 40.80
N GLU A 982 2.62 -24.05 40.39
CA GLU A 982 2.16 -22.94 41.25
C GLU A 982 0.64 -22.73 41.20
N CYS A 983 -0.13 -23.76 40.82
CA CYS A 983 -1.58 -23.71 40.79
C CYS A 983 -2.17 -23.75 42.21
N PHE A 984 -2.41 -22.58 42.78
CA PHE A 984 -3.04 -22.42 44.09
C PHE A 984 -4.50 -22.90 44.07
N ALA A 985 -4.95 -23.46 45.20
CA ALA A 985 -6.38 -23.69 45.41
C ALA A 985 -7.10 -22.32 45.56
N PRO A 986 -8.31 -22.16 45.00
CA PRO A 986 -9.12 -20.96 45.20
C PRO A 986 -9.33 -20.63 46.69
N ASP A 987 -9.35 -19.33 47.03
CA ASP A 987 -9.60 -18.90 48.41
C ASP A 987 -11.03 -19.25 48.86
N GLY A 988 -11.21 -19.47 50.17
CA GLY A 988 -12.51 -19.80 50.75
C GLY A 988 -13.55 -18.68 50.70
N ALA A 989 -13.18 -17.50 50.20
CA ALA A 989 -14.08 -16.39 49.88
C ALA A 989 -14.50 -16.34 48.40
N ALA A 990 -13.82 -17.08 47.50
CA ALA A 990 -14.06 -17.03 46.05
C ALA A 990 -15.23 -17.95 45.64
N VAL A 991 -16.04 -17.48 44.70
CA VAL A 991 -17.26 -18.14 44.22
C VAL A 991 -16.99 -18.84 42.89
N GLU A 992 -17.18 -20.17 42.88
CA GLU A 992 -17.08 -20.98 41.67
C GLU A 992 -18.23 -20.66 40.70
N GLY A 993 -17.90 -20.36 39.44
CA GLY A 993 -18.80 -19.81 38.43
C GLY A 993 -18.88 -18.28 38.40
N VAL A 994 -18.12 -17.56 39.23
CA VAL A 994 -18.03 -16.08 39.21
C VAL A 994 -16.58 -15.61 39.25
N ASP A 995 -15.83 -15.95 40.31
CA ASP A 995 -14.43 -15.54 40.48
C ASP A 995 -13.46 -16.53 39.82
N TYR A 996 -13.86 -17.80 39.73
CA TYR A 996 -13.10 -18.88 39.09
C TYR A 996 -14.02 -19.98 38.55
N VAL A 997 -13.50 -20.81 37.64
CA VAL A 997 -14.17 -22.02 37.13
C VAL A 997 -13.24 -23.22 37.17
N ARG A 998 -13.83 -24.42 37.26
CA ARG A 998 -13.13 -25.71 37.26
C ARG A 998 -13.72 -26.66 36.22
N HIS A 999 -12.86 -27.28 35.41
CA HIS A 999 -13.23 -28.42 34.55
C HIS A 999 -12.44 -29.67 34.96
N THR A 1000 -13.13 -30.82 35.10
CA THR A 1000 -12.51 -32.11 35.41
C THR A 1000 -12.51 -32.99 34.16
N SER A 1001 -11.35 -33.11 33.50
CA SER A 1001 -11.22 -33.91 32.28
C SER A 1001 -11.38 -35.40 32.55
N ARG A 1002 -12.34 -36.03 31.85
CA ARG A 1002 -12.50 -37.49 31.80
C ARG A 1002 -11.36 -38.18 31.04
N ARG A 1003 -10.75 -37.51 30.05
CA ARG A 1003 -9.70 -38.04 29.16
C ARG A 1003 -8.33 -38.08 29.83
N PHE A 1004 -8.03 -37.10 30.68
CA PHE A 1004 -6.71 -36.92 31.28
C PHE A 1004 -6.69 -37.06 32.82
N GLY A 1005 -7.86 -37.09 33.47
CA GLY A 1005 -7.97 -37.23 34.93
C GLY A 1005 -7.41 -36.04 35.70
N LYS A 1006 -7.52 -34.83 35.13
CA LYS A 1006 -7.00 -33.58 35.70
C LYS A 1006 -8.11 -32.55 35.90
N ASN A 1007 -7.96 -31.72 36.93
CA ASN A 1007 -8.77 -30.52 37.14
C ASN A 1007 -8.04 -29.31 36.55
N PHE A 1008 -8.63 -28.65 35.57
CA PHE A 1008 -8.23 -27.34 35.08
C PHE A 1008 -8.92 -26.26 35.91
N LEU A 1009 -8.20 -25.20 36.25
CA LEU A 1009 -8.69 -24.00 36.92
C LEU A 1009 -8.33 -22.76 36.10
N ALA A 1010 -9.28 -21.82 35.99
CA ALA A 1010 -9.09 -20.50 35.43
C ALA A 1010 -9.89 -19.45 36.23
N TRP A 1011 -9.46 -18.20 36.20
CA TRP A 1011 -10.01 -17.11 37.01
C TRP A 1011 -10.60 -16.00 36.15
N GLN A 1012 -11.59 -15.29 36.69
CA GLN A 1012 -12.15 -14.10 36.07
C GLN A 1012 -11.30 -12.89 36.47
N VAL A 1013 -10.73 -12.23 35.46
CA VAL A 1013 -9.87 -11.05 35.59
C VAL A 1013 -10.51 -9.90 34.80
N GLU A 1014 -10.95 -8.88 35.55
CA GLU A 1014 -11.43 -7.61 34.99
C GLU A 1014 -10.28 -6.90 34.27
N SER A 1015 -10.56 -6.28 33.11
CA SER A 1015 -9.56 -5.51 32.36
C SER A 1015 -9.23 -4.18 33.07
N THR A 1016 -8.07 -3.61 32.78
CA THR A 1016 -7.68 -2.28 33.30
C THR A 1016 -8.37 -1.14 32.55
N ASP A 1017 -8.58 -1.31 31.24
CA ASP A 1017 -9.33 -0.41 30.36
C ASP A 1017 -10.55 -1.15 29.77
N GLY A 1018 -11.64 -0.42 29.53
CA GLY A 1018 -12.98 -1.01 29.62
C GLY A 1018 -13.61 -1.54 28.33
N VAL A 1019 -14.24 -2.71 28.45
CA VAL A 1019 -15.70 -2.86 28.24
C VAL A 1019 -16.29 -3.59 29.44
N ALA A 1020 -17.37 -3.06 30.03
CA ALA A 1020 -18.06 -3.71 31.14
C ALA A 1020 -18.68 -5.06 30.68
N GLY A 1021 -18.28 -6.16 31.32
CA GLY A 1021 -18.83 -7.50 31.07
C GLY A 1021 -17.94 -8.50 30.32
N GLN A 1022 -16.68 -8.15 30.01
CA GLN A 1022 -15.74 -9.08 29.37
C GLN A 1022 -15.40 -10.29 30.28
N THR A 1023 -15.63 -11.50 29.79
CA THR A 1023 -15.20 -12.75 30.43
C THR A 1023 -13.76 -13.09 30.01
N SER A 1024 -12.92 -13.52 30.96
CA SER A 1024 -11.52 -13.90 30.70
C SER A 1024 -11.43 -15.11 29.75
N ILE A 1025 -10.43 -15.11 28.85
CA ILE A 1025 -10.28 -16.11 27.79
C ILE A 1025 -10.19 -17.53 28.38
N ALA A 1026 -9.35 -17.73 29.39
CA ALA A 1026 -9.19 -19.02 30.07
C ALA A 1026 -10.44 -19.44 30.84
N PHE A 1027 -11.11 -18.49 31.52
CA PHE A 1027 -12.38 -18.73 32.22
C PHE A 1027 -13.45 -19.21 31.23
N THR A 1028 -13.58 -18.53 30.09
CA THR A 1028 -14.50 -18.89 29.00
C THR A 1028 -14.23 -20.32 28.50
N MET A 1029 -12.97 -20.66 28.16
CA MET A 1029 -12.61 -22.01 27.69
C MET A 1029 -12.86 -23.11 28.73
N VAL A 1030 -12.58 -22.85 30.02
CA VAL A 1030 -12.77 -23.83 31.10
C VAL A 1030 -14.25 -24.01 31.43
N SER A 1031 -15.06 -22.93 31.45
CA SER A 1031 -16.51 -23.02 31.64
C SER A 1031 -17.17 -23.75 30.48
N GLU A 1032 -16.83 -23.40 29.24
CA GLU A 1032 -17.40 -24.03 28.03
C GLU A 1032 -17.11 -25.54 27.99
N ALA A 1033 -15.90 -25.96 28.39
CA ALA A 1033 -15.57 -27.38 28.52
C ALA A 1033 -16.35 -28.08 29.65
N ALA A 1034 -16.51 -27.42 30.81
CA ALA A 1034 -17.23 -27.97 31.95
C ALA A 1034 -18.75 -28.13 31.69
N ASP A 1035 -19.34 -27.17 30.98
CA ASP A 1035 -20.76 -27.19 30.60
C ASP A 1035 -21.01 -28.13 29.41
N SER A 1036 -20.13 -28.15 28.40
CA SER A 1036 -20.23 -29.13 27.29
C SER A 1036 -20.09 -30.57 27.80
N ASP A 1037 -19.14 -30.84 28.71
CA ASP A 1037 -19.00 -32.16 29.33
C ASP A 1037 -20.19 -32.50 30.26
N PHE A 1038 -20.82 -31.52 30.90
CA PHE A 1038 -22.07 -31.72 31.61
C PHE A 1038 -23.20 -32.13 30.65
N ILE A 1039 -23.38 -31.41 29.54
CA ILE A 1039 -24.41 -31.69 28.52
C ILE A 1039 -24.20 -33.08 27.90
N VAL A 1040 -22.98 -33.44 27.48
CA VAL A 1040 -22.64 -34.78 26.98
C VAL A 1040 -23.05 -35.88 27.97
N ARG A 1041 -22.72 -35.70 29.27
CA ARG A 1041 -23.14 -36.64 30.32
C ARG A 1041 -24.65 -36.68 30.52
N MET A 1042 -25.37 -35.59 30.27
CA MET A 1042 -26.84 -35.57 30.34
C MET A 1042 -27.46 -36.26 29.11
N LEU A 1043 -26.93 -36.07 27.90
CA LEU A 1043 -27.38 -36.74 26.68
C LEU A 1043 -27.20 -38.27 26.78
N GLN A 1044 -26.02 -38.73 27.22
CA GLN A 1044 -25.73 -40.15 27.47
C GLN A 1044 -26.65 -40.77 28.53
N ARG A 1045 -27.03 -40.00 29.57
CA ARG A 1045 -28.01 -40.44 30.57
C ARG A 1045 -29.43 -40.46 30.03
N TYR A 1046 -29.83 -39.41 29.32
CA TYR A 1046 -31.14 -39.27 28.69
C TYR A 1046 -31.42 -40.42 27.74
N ARG A 1047 -30.47 -40.70 26.83
CA ARG A 1047 -30.47 -41.87 25.92
C ARG A 1047 -30.47 -43.21 26.63
N GLY A 1048 -29.94 -43.28 27.86
CA GLY A 1048 -30.00 -44.47 28.70
C GLY A 1048 -28.78 -45.38 28.62
N ASP A 1049 -27.61 -44.88 28.20
CA ASP A 1049 -26.34 -45.62 28.01
C ASP A 1049 -25.85 -46.36 29.28
N HIS A 1050 -26.42 -46.03 30.44
CA HIS A 1050 -26.17 -46.62 31.74
C HIS A 1050 -27.11 -47.81 32.08
N LEU A 1051 -28.03 -48.16 31.18
CA LEU A 1051 -29.03 -49.22 31.31
C LEU A 1051 -28.73 -50.35 30.30
N PRO A 1052 -29.05 -51.62 30.64
CA PRO A 1052 -28.71 -52.75 29.78
C PRO A 1052 -29.70 -52.91 28.60
N GLY A 1053 -29.24 -52.57 27.39
CA GLY A 1053 -29.89 -52.89 26.12
C GLY A 1053 -30.72 -51.73 25.55
N ASP A 1054 -30.03 -50.86 24.81
CA ASP A 1054 -30.50 -49.83 23.88
C ASP A 1054 -31.95 -49.32 24.13
N PRO A 1055 -32.21 -48.67 25.28
CA PRO A 1055 -33.54 -48.16 25.60
C PRO A 1055 -33.87 -46.90 24.76
N PRO A 1056 -35.16 -46.55 24.61
CA PRO A 1056 -35.53 -45.23 24.10
C PRO A 1056 -35.13 -44.13 25.10
N PRO A 1057 -34.80 -42.91 24.64
CA PRO A 1057 -34.48 -41.80 25.53
C PRO A 1057 -35.62 -41.46 26.49
N ASP A 1058 -35.31 -41.28 27.78
CA ASP A 1058 -36.29 -40.94 28.82
C ASP A 1058 -35.80 -39.79 29.72
N ILE A 1059 -36.60 -38.73 29.77
CA ILE A 1059 -36.39 -37.53 30.59
C ILE A 1059 -36.32 -37.83 32.09
N ASN A 1060 -36.88 -38.97 32.52
CA ASN A 1060 -36.83 -39.47 33.90
C ASN A 1060 -35.45 -40.04 34.30
N ASN A 1061 -34.56 -40.30 33.34
CA ASN A 1061 -33.17 -40.69 33.62
C ASN A 1061 -32.31 -39.54 34.20
N LEU A 1062 -32.82 -38.30 34.14
CA LEU A 1062 -32.19 -37.11 34.71
C LEU A 1062 -32.83 -36.74 36.07
N THR A 1063 -32.04 -36.19 36.98
CA THR A 1063 -32.59 -35.62 38.23
C THR A 1063 -33.29 -34.28 37.97
N ALA A 1064 -34.06 -33.80 38.95
CA ALA A 1064 -34.68 -32.46 38.87
C ALA A 1064 -33.63 -31.34 38.80
N GLU A 1065 -32.53 -31.49 39.55
CA GLU A 1065 -31.38 -30.56 39.53
C GLU A 1065 -30.66 -30.57 38.17
N GLN A 1066 -30.51 -31.75 37.56
CA GLN A 1066 -29.89 -31.89 36.24
C GLN A 1066 -30.72 -31.20 35.15
N ARG A 1067 -32.05 -31.38 35.16
CA ARG A 1067 -32.95 -30.65 34.25
C ARG A 1067 -32.90 -29.15 34.51
N ALA A 1068 -32.88 -28.72 35.77
CA ALA A 1068 -32.76 -27.30 36.12
C ALA A 1068 -31.45 -26.67 35.60
N ARG A 1069 -30.31 -27.39 35.66
CA ARG A 1069 -29.05 -26.89 35.06
C ARG A 1069 -29.10 -26.86 33.54
N LEU A 1070 -29.68 -27.85 32.86
CA LEU A 1070 -29.85 -27.80 31.39
C LEU A 1070 -30.68 -26.58 30.97
N THR A 1071 -31.81 -26.32 31.64
CA THR A 1071 -32.63 -25.12 31.39
C THR A 1071 -31.87 -23.82 31.72
N ALA A 1072 -31.03 -23.79 32.76
CA ALA A 1072 -30.20 -22.63 33.09
C ALA A 1072 -29.07 -22.38 32.07
N LEU A 1073 -28.62 -23.41 31.36
CA LEU A 1073 -27.69 -23.33 30.22
C LEU A 1073 -28.41 -23.07 28.88
N GLY A 1074 -29.73 -22.92 28.86
CA GLY A 1074 -30.52 -22.76 27.64
C GLY A 1074 -30.54 -23.98 26.72
N TYR A 1075 -30.12 -25.17 27.19
CA TYR A 1075 -29.97 -26.35 26.35
C TYR A 1075 -31.24 -27.21 26.33
N ASP A 1076 -31.91 -27.23 25.18
CA ASP A 1076 -33.04 -28.13 24.90
C ASP A 1076 -32.57 -29.53 24.47
N LEU A 1077 -33.26 -30.57 24.95
CA LEU A 1077 -32.88 -31.97 24.68
C LEU A 1077 -33.40 -32.42 23.30
N PRO A 1078 -32.53 -32.96 22.40
CA PRO A 1078 -32.96 -33.43 21.08
C PRO A 1078 -33.94 -34.61 21.16
N THR A 1079 -34.82 -34.76 20.17
CA THR A 1079 -35.97 -35.69 20.27
C THR A 1079 -35.75 -37.03 19.57
N SER A 1080 -34.79 -37.14 18.66
CA SER A 1080 -34.42 -38.38 17.97
C SER A 1080 -33.08 -38.94 18.46
N GLY A 1081 -32.94 -40.28 18.44
CA GLY A 1081 -31.68 -40.95 18.80
C GLY A 1081 -30.49 -40.58 17.90
N THR A 1082 -30.76 -40.13 16.66
CA THR A 1082 -29.76 -39.64 15.70
C THR A 1082 -29.22 -38.26 16.08
N GLU A 1083 -30.09 -37.30 16.42
CA GLU A 1083 -29.67 -35.97 16.90
C GLU A 1083 -28.89 -36.10 18.22
N ILE A 1084 -29.33 -36.98 19.14
CA ILE A 1084 -28.65 -37.21 20.41
C ILE A 1084 -27.23 -37.77 20.21
N GLN A 1085 -27.02 -38.65 19.21
CA GLN A 1085 -25.67 -39.14 18.88
C GLN A 1085 -24.81 -38.03 18.28
N PHE A 1086 -25.35 -37.26 17.32
CA PHE A 1086 -24.65 -36.13 16.70
C PHE A 1086 -24.22 -35.08 17.74
N GLU A 1087 -25.12 -34.70 18.65
CA GLU A 1087 -24.81 -33.75 19.73
C GLU A 1087 -23.74 -34.27 20.70
N ILE A 1088 -23.75 -35.58 21.01
CA ILE A 1088 -22.69 -36.21 21.81
C ILE A 1088 -21.34 -36.12 21.07
N ASP A 1089 -21.28 -36.50 19.79
CA ASP A 1089 -20.04 -36.48 19.02
C ASP A 1089 -19.50 -35.05 18.83
N ARG A 1090 -20.39 -34.08 18.57
CA ARG A 1090 -20.06 -32.65 18.41
C ARG A 1090 -19.50 -32.05 19.70
N LEU A 1091 -20.20 -32.21 20.82
CA LEU A 1091 -19.80 -31.63 22.10
C LEU A 1091 -18.60 -32.37 22.72
N GLU A 1092 -18.51 -33.70 22.60
CA GLU A 1092 -17.33 -34.44 23.03
C GLU A 1092 -16.12 -34.13 22.14
N GLY A 1093 -16.33 -33.89 20.83
CA GLY A 1093 -15.32 -33.32 19.93
C GLY A 1093 -14.82 -31.95 20.38
N ARG A 1094 -15.73 -31.03 20.74
CA ARG A 1094 -15.38 -29.70 21.26
C ARG A 1094 -14.59 -29.77 22.56
N VAL A 1095 -15.05 -30.54 23.56
CA VAL A 1095 -14.34 -30.76 24.82
C VAL A 1095 -12.95 -31.34 24.56
N ASN A 1096 -12.81 -32.31 23.65
CA ASN A 1096 -11.51 -32.86 23.28
C ASN A 1096 -10.57 -31.84 22.62
N SER A 1097 -11.10 -30.89 21.85
CA SER A 1097 -10.32 -29.78 21.28
C SER A 1097 -9.86 -28.82 22.37
N LEU A 1098 -10.80 -28.32 23.18
CA LEU A 1098 -10.54 -27.40 24.30
C LEU A 1098 -9.50 -27.99 25.27
N GLU A 1099 -9.69 -29.22 25.77
CA GLU A 1099 -8.72 -29.86 26.68
C GLU A 1099 -7.32 -30.02 26.06
N SER A 1100 -7.23 -30.25 24.75
CA SER A 1100 -5.94 -30.36 24.05
C SER A 1100 -5.25 -29.00 23.93
N PHE A 1101 -6.01 -27.93 23.72
CA PHE A 1101 -5.50 -26.57 23.64
C PHE A 1101 -5.18 -25.96 25.03
N MET A 1102 -5.97 -26.26 26.08
CA MET A 1102 -5.64 -25.91 27.46
C MET A 1102 -4.25 -26.43 27.85
N PHE A 1103 -3.92 -27.68 27.51
CA PHE A 1103 -2.56 -28.21 27.74
C PHE A 1103 -1.46 -27.51 26.94
N PHE A 1104 -1.78 -26.94 25.78
CA PHE A 1104 -0.84 -26.17 24.98
C PHE A 1104 -0.59 -24.79 25.60
N VAL A 1105 -1.62 -24.09 26.07
CA VAL A 1105 -1.47 -22.82 26.83
C VAL A 1105 -0.63 -23.06 28.08
N ILE A 1106 -0.90 -24.12 28.86
CA ILE A 1106 -0.09 -24.49 30.04
C ILE A 1106 1.38 -24.79 29.70
N GLN A 1107 1.65 -25.32 28.50
CA GLN A 1107 3.03 -25.52 28.01
C GLN A 1107 3.70 -24.19 27.61
N LEU A 1108 2.95 -23.22 27.07
CA LEU A 1108 3.45 -21.87 26.77
C LEU A 1108 3.74 -21.06 28.03
N GLU A 1109 2.82 -21.04 28.99
CA GLU A 1109 3.00 -20.34 30.27
C GLU A 1109 4.26 -20.81 30.98
N GLN A 1110 4.48 -22.13 31.04
CA GLN A 1110 5.67 -22.73 31.64
C GLN A 1110 6.96 -22.39 30.88
N ALA A 1111 6.91 -22.29 29.54
CA ALA A 1111 8.07 -21.89 28.73
C ALA A 1111 8.39 -20.39 28.89
N TYR A 1112 7.38 -19.53 28.98
CA TYR A 1112 7.53 -18.09 29.18
C TYR A 1112 7.74 -17.66 30.65
N GLY A 1113 7.78 -18.61 31.60
CA GLY A 1113 7.93 -18.32 33.03
C GLY A 1113 6.75 -17.57 33.64
N ILE A 1114 5.55 -17.72 33.08
CA ILE A 1114 4.32 -17.07 33.56
C ILE A 1114 3.83 -17.82 34.80
N THR A 1115 3.92 -17.15 35.95
CA THR A 1115 3.42 -17.61 37.26
C THR A 1115 2.05 -17.00 37.56
N PHE A 1116 1.28 -17.62 38.46
CA PHE A 1116 -0.01 -17.06 38.91
C PHE A 1116 0.18 -15.63 39.44
N PRO A 1117 -0.67 -14.65 39.06
CA PRO A 1117 -0.49 -13.27 39.47
C PRO A 1117 -0.54 -13.10 40.99
N GLN A 1118 0.38 -12.30 41.54
CA GLN A 1118 0.18 -11.72 42.88
C GLN A 1118 -1.17 -10.99 42.89
N PRO A 1119 -2.00 -11.17 43.94
CA PRO A 1119 -3.42 -10.82 43.87
C PRO A 1119 -3.61 -9.34 43.58
N TYR A 1120 -4.08 -9.05 42.35
CA TYR A 1120 -4.44 -7.70 41.92
C TYR A 1120 -5.64 -7.24 42.75
N ARG A 1121 -5.39 -6.35 43.70
CA ARG A 1121 -6.46 -5.75 44.50
C ARG A 1121 -7.20 -4.76 43.61
N ARG A 1122 -8.53 -4.89 43.53
CA ARG A 1122 -9.39 -3.81 43.02
C ARG A 1122 -8.99 -2.48 43.69
N PRO A 1123 -8.84 -1.36 42.95
CA PRO A 1123 -8.49 -0.04 43.51
C PRO A 1123 -9.56 0.62 44.41
N GLU A 1124 -10.44 -0.16 45.05
CA GLU A 1124 -11.59 0.30 45.84
C GLU A 1124 -11.33 0.30 47.37
N ILE A 1125 -10.05 0.33 47.81
CA ILE A 1125 -9.62 0.48 49.21
C ILE A 1125 -8.38 1.39 49.32
#